data_AF-A0A5C7GK21-F1
#
_entry.id   AF-A0A5C7GK21-F1
#
_cell.length_a   1.000
_cell.length_b   1.000
_cell.length_c   1.000
_cell.angle_alpha   90.00
_cell.angle_beta   90.00
_cell.angle_gamma   90.00
#
_symmetry.space_group_name_H-M   'P 1'
#
loop_
_entity.id
_entity.type
_entity.pdbx_description
1 polymer ?
#
loop_
_entity_poly.entity_id
_entity_poly.type
_entity_poly.pdbx_seq_one_letter_code
_entity_poly.pdbx_strand_id
1 'polypeptide(L)'
;MGDDIKTIYKDFSKPLISELIGALKLDKVYHRAQGDFVYYFNKEKEVKVLDLTGGYGSLLLGHNNFELREYIKSLYDQEVPVHTQLSVRSGSALLSKKIGNLISSKSGKKYYCTFLNSGSEAIEAAIKHAFLSFNKNLNAFFEEQELAFLNIKNFYNAQKDSIQLNYNDKNYNSFEGLKKDIEASNSHKIKHYEKCVLASKGSYHGKTLGALSITNNIKYKNPFFQTSPISTKFFEWDLENIKNHISVNSFILEIPKLNAKGKLLIKHKKMNAITAIIIEPILGESGIHVAPETLLKNLKTEAEKNGIPLIFDEIQCGFYRTGEFLSSFKSKVFADYYVMGKSLGGGLAKISALVINTDAYIPEFEMKHTSTFSDDDISSLIALKAIDIAVDQKKNIINSGIYIRQALRKIKTKYADIITDIRGDGLMIGISFKDFDLSQCYGLQSLSRSDYFGYMLSSYLLNKEHIRASVTLSNSKTIRIHPSAFISKSSIDYFISAIDTLCYILQCNDFYALISPVLEEKHQNLRAIKQFDVGTIQLDDDSHSLTNVGFLVHYINLGSIKQCIPSLDGLPNGVISDFALKCTRFGAPVLLGRNEIRNLYGEKITITFVGVPFISKTIKEQLNRSRHYLKYYQDTCSKAINFLYKMGITTIGLGQFTSIIMQNGRAVNNSKLNITTGNSFTVYSALKQVHMEIRERKKAFTKIAVIGAGGNIATVLSILLLDHCDSLLLVGNFKNSENKTIGHAELLLKQLLSDLLNKTSVQLGKLHKRFLGSTLLKKAKADSTFLNSGKLCELYNMEFSKKDAPVKMSCNLKDLKECDIAVVATNQGEPFLKTEHFKAGSLVCDISVPSNCTDELLNNQDIKTKKGGIVQLPNNEDLHPKGLPIESGEAFACMCETMLLGFEQSKTSYSYGSLKISQVQDIGKLGEKHGFKHLKTLPSTTLNL
;
A
#
# COMPACT_ATOMS: atom_id res chain seq x y z
N MET A 1 2.54 -32.00 23.98
CA MET A 1 2.18 -30.56 23.96
C MET A 1 1.55 -30.32 22.60
N GLY A 2 0.22 -30.15 22.54
CA GLY A 2 -0.42 -29.79 21.28
C GLY A 2 -0.06 -28.35 20.91
N ASP A 3 0.22 -28.09 19.64
CA ASP A 3 0.53 -26.74 19.16
C ASP A 3 -0.64 -25.78 19.44
N ASP A 4 -0.33 -24.53 19.82
CA ASP A 4 -1.33 -23.46 19.94
C ASP A 4 -2.08 -23.29 18.59
N ILE A 5 -3.42 -23.23 18.63
CA ILE A 5 -4.26 -23.13 17.43
C ILE A 5 -3.91 -21.90 16.57
N LYS A 6 -3.39 -20.82 17.19
CA LYS A 6 -2.91 -19.64 16.47
C LYS A 6 -1.66 -19.94 15.65
N THR A 7 -0.75 -20.76 16.19
CA THR A 7 0.45 -21.25 15.50
C THR A 7 0.04 -22.14 14.34
N ILE A 8 -0.90 -23.08 14.55
CA ILE A 8 -1.44 -23.92 13.47
C ILE A 8 -2.05 -23.06 12.35
N TYR A 9 -2.85 -22.04 12.70
CA TYR A 9 -3.46 -21.14 11.71
C TYR A 9 -2.41 -20.34 10.93
N LYS A 10 -1.34 -19.89 11.61
CA LYS A 10 -0.22 -19.19 10.97
C LYS A 10 0.53 -20.11 10.01
N ASP A 11 0.86 -21.31 10.43
CA ASP A 11 1.77 -22.18 9.70
C ASP A 11 1.09 -22.91 8.53
N PHE A 12 -0.21 -23.24 8.67
CA PHE A 12 -0.92 -24.06 7.69
C PHE A 12 -2.06 -23.35 6.94
N SER A 13 -2.53 -22.18 7.39
CA SER A 13 -3.70 -21.51 6.78
C SER A 13 -3.39 -20.14 6.18
N LYS A 14 -3.00 -19.16 6.99
CA LYS A 14 -2.85 -17.75 6.56
C LYS A 14 -1.68 -17.05 7.25
N PRO A 15 -0.41 -17.34 6.91
CA PRO A 15 0.76 -16.82 7.62
C PRO A 15 0.80 -15.28 7.68
N LEU A 16 0.63 -14.61 6.54
CA LEU A 16 0.66 -13.14 6.45
C LEU A 16 -0.49 -12.48 7.23
N ILE A 17 -1.71 -13.01 7.11
CA ILE A 17 -2.86 -12.45 7.85
C ILE A 17 -2.69 -12.67 9.35
N SER A 18 -2.19 -13.84 9.76
CA SER A 18 -1.94 -14.19 11.16
C SER A 18 -0.99 -13.21 11.82
N GLU A 19 0.06 -12.78 11.12
CA GLU A 19 0.96 -11.75 11.62
C GLU A 19 0.26 -10.40 11.80
N LEU A 20 -0.59 -9.98 10.85
CA LEU A 20 -1.35 -8.73 10.95
C LEU A 20 -2.32 -8.76 12.13
N ILE A 21 -3.17 -9.79 12.21
CA ILE A 21 -4.17 -9.88 13.26
C ILE A 21 -3.53 -10.12 14.63
N GLY A 22 -2.38 -10.82 14.69
CA GLY A 22 -1.59 -10.99 15.90
C GLY A 22 -0.97 -9.67 16.38
N ALA A 23 -0.38 -8.88 15.47
CA ALA A 23 0.19 -7.56 15.80
C ALA A 23 -0.85 -6.60 16.36
N LEU A 24 -2.10 -6.71 15.90
CA LEU A 24 -3.24 -5.90 16.35
C LEU A 24 -4.07 -6.58 17.45
N LYS A 25 -3.66 -7.74 17.98
CA LYS A 25 -4.44 -8.56 18.92
C LYS A 25 -5.91 -8.81 18.49
N LEU A 26 -6.16 -8.88 17.19
CA LEU A 26 -7.44 -9.23 16.56
C LEU A 26 -7.61 -10.76 16.42
N ASP A 27 -6.55 -11.52 16.71
CA ASP A 27 -6.42 -12.98 16.65
C ASP A 27 -7.18 -13.73 17.78
N LYS A 28 -8.38 -13.28 18.12
CA LYS A 28 -9.21 -13.97 19.13
C LYS A 28 -9.77 -15.27 18.55
N VAL A 29 -9.71 -16.33 19.35
CA VAL A 29 -10.29 -17.63 19.01
C VAL A 29 -11.66 -17.72 19.68
N TYR A 30 -12.70 -17.41 18.93
CA TYR A 30 -14.08 -17.48 19.45
C TYR A 30 -14.55 -18.94 19.47
N HIS A 31 -14.97 -19.43 20.63
CA HIS A 31 -15.43 -20.82 20.80
C HIS A 31 -16.95 -20.96 20.78
N ARG A 32 -17.70 -19.88 20.99
CA ARG A 32 -19.16 -19.84 20.81
C ARG A 32 -19.67 -18.45 20.44
N ALA A 33 -20.90 -18.40 19.94
CA ALA A 33 -21.59 -17.18 19.58
C ALA A 33 -23.11 -17.34 19.75
N GLN A 34 -23.81 -16.26 20.13
CA GLN A 34 -25.27 -16.25 20.30
C GLN A 34 -25.81 -14.81 20.22
N GLY A 35 -26.83 -14.58 19.41
CA GLY A 35 -27.43 -13.26 19.22
C GLY A 35 -26.40 -12.28 18.64
N ASP A 36 -26.24 -11.11 19.27
CA ASP A 36 -25.22 -10.13 18.90
C ASP A 36 -23.86 -10.36 19.56
N PHE A 37 -23.61 -11.52 20.19
CA PHE A 37 -22.40 -11.72 20.98
C PHE A 37 -21.57 -12.93 20.54
N VAL A 38 -20.25 -12.76 20.60
CA VAL A 38 -19.25 -13.82 20.42
C VAL A 38 -18.40 -13.92 21.69
N TYR A 39 -17.83 -15.10 21.94
CA TYR A 39 -17.15 -15.40 23.20
C TYR A 39 -15.80 -16.08 22.94
N TYR A 40 -14.76 -15.60 23.62
CA TYR A 40 -13.42 -16.17 23.58
C TYR A 40 -12.85 -16.29 24.98
N PHE A 41 -11.88 -17.19 25.18
CA PHE A 41 -11.15 -17.28 26.45
C PHE A 41 -9.94 -16.36 26.46
N ASN A 42 -9.80 -15.56 27.52
CA ASN A 42 -8.56 -14.89 27.88
C ASN A 42 -8.01 -15.56 29.15
N LYS A 43 -6.93 -16.34 29.01
CA LYS A 43 -6.48 -17.29 30.03
C LYS A 43 -7.66 -18.25 30.32
N GLU A 44 -8.20 -18.25 31.53
CA GLU A 44 -9.34 -19.09 31.94
C GLU A 44 -10.67 -18.34 31.97
N LYS A 45 -10.66 -17.02 31.77
CA LYS A 45 -11.88 -16.19 31.83
C LYS A 45 -12.53 -16.09 30.45
N GLU A 46 -13.81 -16.43 30.38
CA GLU A 46 -14.61 -16.20 29.18
C GLU A 46 -14.93 -14.71 29.05
N VAL A 47 -14.66 -14.15 27.87
CA VAL A 47 -14.88 -12.75 27.54
C VAL A 47 -16.01 -12.66 26.51
N LYS A 48 -17.07 -11.95 26.87
CA LYS A 48 -18.21 -11.62 26.00
C LYS A 48 -17.88 -10.39 25.15
N VAL A 49 -18.11 -10.47 23.84
CA VAL A 49 -17.83 -9.40 22.87
C VAL A 49 -19.07 -9.11 22.03
N LEU A 50 -19.47 -7.84 21.93
CA LEU A 50 -20.56 -7.39 21.06
C LEU A 50 -20.09 -7.42 19.59
N ASP A 51 -20.76 -8.16 18.73
CA ASP A 51 -20.43 -8.28 17.31
C ASP A 51 -21.29 -7.36 16.44
N LEU A 52 -20.67 -6.30 15.95
CA LEU A 52 -21.24 -5.35 14.98
C LEU A 52 -20.69 -5.56 13.57
N THR A 53 -19.82 -6.56 13.36
CA THR A 53 -19.39 -6.96 12.01
C THR A 53 -20.48 -7.72 11.29
N GLY A 54 -21.27 -8.50 12.04
CA GLY A 54 -22.47 -9.19 11.55
C GLY A 54 -22.21 -10.10 10.35
N GLY A 55 -21.05 -10.78 10.32
CA GLY A 55 -20.65 -11.62 9.19
C GLY A 55 -20.60 -10.86 7.86
N TYR A 56 -20.18 -9.60 7.87
CA TYR A 56 -20.21 -8.69 6.71
C TYR A 56 -21.60 -8.49 6.10
N GLY A 57 -22.64 -8.57 6.94
CA GLY A 57 -24.05 -8.45 6.56
C GLY A 57 -24.78 -9.79 6.43
N SER A 58 -24.17 -10.92 6.83
CA SER A 58 -24.81 -12.25 6.78
C SER A 58 -25.60 -12.62 8.02
N LEU A 59 -25.39 -11.92 9.14
CA LEU A 59 -25.98 -12.25 10.43
C LEU A 59 -27.09 -11.28 10.81
N LEU A 60 -28.02 -10.97 9.90
CA LEU A 60 -29.18 -10.16 10.25
C LEU A 60 -30.00 -10.79 11.37
N LEU A 61 -30.08 -12.11 11.44
CA LEU A 61 -30.81 -12.83 12.49
C LEU A 61 -29.97 -13.10 13.75
N GLY A 62 -28.74 -12.60 13.80
CA GLY A 62 -27.78 -12.86 14.87
C GLY A 62 -27.12 -14.23 14.75
N HIS A 63 -26.14 -14.49 15.62
CA HIS A 63 -25.46 -15.77 15.72
C HIS A 63 -26.39 -16.83 16.30
N ASN A 64 -26.44 -18.01 15.67
CA ASN A 64 -27.16 -19.19 16.18
C ASN A 64 -28.59 -18.89 16.65
N ASN A 65 -29.36 -18.17 15.81
CA ASN A 65 -30.76 -17.85 16.10
C ASN A 65 -31.51 -19.12 16.54
N PHE A 66 -32.15 -19.05 17.72
CA PHE A 66 -32.71 -20.23 18.38
C PHE A 66 -33.75 -20.92 17.49
N GLU A 67 -34.72 -20.18 16.98
CA GLU A 67 -35.80 -20.71 16.16
C GLU A 67 -35.28 -21.35 14.87
N LEU A 68 -34.32 -20.70 14.19
CA LEU A 68 -33.72 -21.24 12.98
C LEU A 68 -32.89 -22.50 13.25
N ARG A 69 -32.14 -22.52 14.37
CA ARG A 69 -31.30 -23.67 14.74
C ARG A 69 -32.14 -24.89 15.11
N GLU A 70 -33.21 -24.72 15.88
CA GLU A 70 -34.11 -25.84 16.20
C GLU A 70 -34.83 -26.34 14.95
N TYR A 71 -35.19 -25.44 14.02
CA TYR A 71 -35.73 -25.85 12.72
C TYR A 71 -34.72 -26.70 11.92
N ILE A 72 -33.45 -26.28 11.86
CA ILE A 72 -32.40 -27.06 11.18
C ILE A 72 -32.25 -28.46 11.76
N LYS A 73 -32.22 -28.60 13.10
CA LYS A 73 -32.17 -29.92 13.73
C LYS A 73 -33.35 -30.78 13.30
N SER A 74 -34.56 -30.20 13.28
CA SER A 74 -35.75 -30.93 12.84
C SER A 74 -35.68 -31.40 11.38
N LEU A 75 -34.99 -30.68 10.49
CA LEU A 75 -34.76 -31.12 9.11
C LEU A 75 -33.83 -32.34 9.04
N TYR A 76 -32.81 -32.38 9.91
CA TYR A 76 -31.93 -33.55 10.02
C TYR A 76 -32.65 -34.74 10.64
N ASP A 77 -33.46 -34.52 11.68
CA ASP A 77 -34.28 -35.56 12.32
C ASP A 77 -35.32 -36.16 11.35
N GLN A 78 -35.78 -35.36 10.37
CA GLN A 78 -36.67 -35.78 9.28
C GLN A 78 -35.94 -36.40 8.09
N GLU A 79 -34.61 -36.50 8.13
CA GLU A 79 -33.77 -37.04 7.05
C GLU A 79 -34.00 -36.31 5.70
N VAL A 80 -34.24 -34.99 5.75
CA VAL A 80 -34.46 -34.20 4.53
C VAL A 80 -33.28 -34.35 3.58
N PRO A 81 -33.50 -34.72 2.31
CA PRO A 81 -32.41 -35.02 1.40
C PRO A 81 -31.66 -33.74 0.98
N VAL A 82 -30.32 -33.81 0.97
CA VAL A 82 -29.46 -32.71 0.51
C VAL A 82 -29.12 -32.83 -0.98
N HIS A 83 -28.82 -34.04 -1.46
CA HIS A 83 -28.35 -34.30 -2.82
C HIS A 83 -29.37 -35.10 -3.62
N THR A 84 -30.17 -34.38 -4.40
CA THR A 84 -31.24 -34.94 -5.23
C THR A 84 -31.27 -34.26 -6.60
N GLN A 85 -30.10 -34.09 -7.22
CA GLN A 85 -29.99 -33.48 -8.54
C GLN A 85 -30.82 -34.27 -9.58
N LEU A 86 -31.33 -33.58 -10.61
CA LEU A 86 -32.24 -34.14 -11.62
C LEU A 86 -33.57 -34.67 -11.05
N SER A 87 -34.08 -34.03 -9.98
CA SER A 87 -35.41 -34.29 -9.41
C SER A 87 -36.14 -32.98 -9.07
N VAL A 88 -37.42 -33.08 -8.70
CA VAL A 88 -38.18 -31.94 -8.16
C VAL A 88 -37.80 -31.74 -6.70
N ARG A 89 -37.26 -30.55 -6.39
CA ARG A 89 -36.70 -30.21 -5.07
C ARG A 89 -37.66 -29.28 -4.33
N SER A 90 -38.29 -29.81 -3.28
CA SER A 90 -39.46 -29.20 -2.63
C SER A 90 -39.15 -27.87 -1.95
N GLY A 91 -38.03 -27.80 -1.23
CA GLY A 91 -37.53 -26.61 -0.55
C GLY A 91 -37.21 -25.50 -1.53
N SER A 92 -36.49 -25.81 -2.61
CA SER A 92 -36.15 -24.81 -3.65
C SER A 92 -37.41 -24.27 -4.35
N ALA A 93 -38.41 -25.13 -4.62
CA ALA A 93 -39.68 -24.70 -5.21
C ALA A 93 -40.46 -23.76 -4.26
N LEU A 94 -40.54 -24.10 -2.97
CA LEU A 94 -41.20 -23.28 -1.96
C LEU A 94 -40.51 -21.92 -1.76
N LEU A 95 -39.17 -21.92 -1.70
CA LEU A 95 -38.39 -20.70 -1.59
C LEU A 95 -38.55 -19.81 -2.83
N SER A 96 -38.51 -20.40 -4.04
CA SER A 96 -38.74 -19.68 -5.29
C SER A 96 -40.10 -19.00 -5.29
N LYS A 97 -41.15 -19.71 -4.88
CA LYS A 97 -42.51 -19.17 -4.75
C LYS A 97 -42.56 -18.01 -3.75
N LYS A 98 -41.91 -18.13 -2.59
CA LYS A 98 -41.86 -17.08 -1.57
C LYS A 98 -41.16 -15.81 -2.09
N ILE A 99 -39.96 -15.95 -2.65
CA ILE A 99 -39.17 -14.84 -3.19
C ILE A 99 -39.91 -14.18 -4.36
N GLY A 100 -40.41 -15.00 -5.31
CA GLY A 100 -41.20 -14.53 -6.44
C GLY A 100 -42.40 -13.71 -5.99
N ASN A 101 -43.21 -14.22 -5.05
CA ASN A 101 -44.37 -13.50 -4.53
C ASN A 101 -44.00 -12.18 -3.83
N LEU A 102 -42.93 -12.16 -3.03
CA LEU A 102 -42.46 -10.94 -2.36
C LEU A 102 -42.11 -9.85 -3.38
N ILE A 103 -41.42 -10.20 -4.46
CA ILE A 103 -41.04 -9.25 -5.51
C ILE A 103 -42.25 -8.87 -6.36
N SER A 104 -43.04 -9.85 -6.82
CA SER A 104 -44.25 -9.63 -7.62
C SER A 104 -45.27 -8.73 -6.93
N SER A 105 -45.43 -8.84 -5.61
CA SER A 105 -46.34 -7.99 -4.84
C SER A 105 -45.98 -6.50 -4.89
N LYS A 106 -44.73 -6.16 -5.25
CA LYS A 106 -44.24 -4.79 -5.37
C LYS A 106 -44.12 -4.34 -6.82
N SER A 107 -43.58 -5.19 -7.69
CA SER A 107 -43.27 -4.84 -9.08
C SER A 107 -44.41 -5.11 -10.07
N GLY A 108 -45.38 -5.96 -9.70
CA GLY A 108 -46.42 -6.45 -10.62
C GLY A 108 -45.94 -7.46 -11.65
N LYS A 109 -44.64 -7.84 -11.65
CA LYS A 109 -44.06 -8.81 -12.60
C LYS A 109 -43.75 -10.14 -11.93
N LYS A 110 -43.77 -11.24 -12.69
CA LYS A 110 -43.38 -12.57 -12.19
C LYS A 110 -41.87 -12.77 -12.31
N TYR A 111 -41.30 -13.58 -11.42
CA TYR A 111 -39.86 -13.85 -11.39
C TYR A 111 -39.56 -15.33 -11.21
N TYR A 112 -38.54 -15.81 -11.90
CA TYR A 112 -37.94 -17.12 -11.69
C TYR A 112 -36.69 -17.02 -10.82
N CYS A 113 -36.43 -18.05 -10.01
CA CYS A 113 -35.27 -18.12 -9.13
C CYS A 113 -34.38 -19.29 -9.55
N THR A 114 -33.07 -19.05 -9.55
CA THR A 114 -32.03 -20.09 -9.64
C THR A 114 -31.16 -19.93 -8.39
N PHE A 115 -31.04 -20.97 -7.56
CA PHE A 115 -30.24 -20.90 -6.34
C PHE A 115 -28.81 -21.34 -6.59
N LEU A 116 -27.88 -20.80 -5.82
CA LEU A 116 -26.45 -21.11 -5.89
C LEU A 116 -25.86 -21.05 -4.48
N ASN A 117 -24.54 -21.14 -4.34
CA ASN A 117 -23.89 -21.34 -3.04
C ASN A 117 -23.29 -20.05 -2.46
N SER A 118 -23.00 -19.07 -3.31
CA SER A 118 -22.35 -17.82 -2.91
C SER A 118 -22.80 -16.63 -3.74
N GLY A 119 -22.61 -15.41 -3.21
CA GLY A 119 -22.92 -14.18 -3.94
C GLY A 119 -22.13 -14.05 -5.25
N SER A 120 -20.85 -14.45 -5.27
CA SER A 120 -20.05 -14.41 -6.50
C SER A 120 -20.54 -15.38 -7.57
N GLU A 121 -21.06 -16.54 -7.19
CA GLU A 121 -21.72 -17.46 -8.13
C GLU A 121 -23.00 -16.85 -8.71
N ALA A 122 -23.84 -16.22 -7.88
CA ALA A 122 -25.06 -15.57 -8.33
C ALA A 122 -24.77 -14.44 -9.33
N ILE A 123 -23.71 -13.66 -9.07
CA ILE A 123 -23.20 -12.66 -10.02
C ILE A 123 -22.79 -13.31 -11.34
N GLU A 124 -21.98 -14.37 -11.31
CA GLU A 124 -21.55 -15.04 -12.53
C GLU A 124 -22.71 -15.65 -13.31
N ALA A 125 -23.71 -16.21 -12.62
CA ALA A 125 -24.94 -16.70 -13.24
C ALA A 125 -25.73 -15.57 -13.90
N ALA A 126 -25.87 -14.42 -13.24
CA ALA A 126 -26.55 -13.25 -13.80
C ALA A 126 -25.85 -12.76 -15.08
N ILE A 127 -24.52 -12.69 -15.07
CA ILE A 127 -23.74 -12.29 -16.24
C ILE A 127 -23.84 -13.33 -17.36
N LYS A 128 -23.75 -14.64 -17.05
CA LYS A 128 -23.94 -15.71 -18.05
C LYS A 128 -25.31 -15.61 -18.72
N HIS A 129 -26.38 -15.39 -17.94
CA HIS A 129 -27.73 -15.21 -18.46
C HIS A 129 -27.84 -13.95 -19.32
N ALA A 130 -27.24 -12.83 -18.91
CA ALA A 130 -27.19 -11.60 -19.70
C ALA A 130 -26.48 -11.79 -21.06
N PHE A 131 -25.35 -12.51 -21.08
CA PHE A 131 -24.66 -12.87 -22.32
C PHE A 131 -25.51 -13.79 -23.20
N LEU A 132 -26.22 -14.75 -22.61
CA LEU A 132 -27.15 -15.61 -23.33
C LEU A 132 -28.28 -14.79 -23.98
N SER A 133 -28.82 -13.81 -23.26
CA SER A 133 -29.83 -12.86 -23.77
C SER A 133 -29.34 -12.03 -24.94
N PHE A 134 -28.12 -11.47 -24.82
CA PHE A 134 -27.49 -10.77 -25.93
C PHE A 134 -27.35 -11.68 -27.16
N ASN A 135 -26.85 -12.90 -26.99
CA ASN A 135 -26.66 -13.84 -28.11
C ASN A 135 -28.00 -14.29 -28.72
N LYS A 136 -29.05 -14.46 -27.91
CA LYS A 136 -30.40 -14.78 -28.42
C LYS A 136 -30.95 -13.65 -29.29
N ASN A 137 -30.79 -12.41 -28.86
CA ASN A 137 -31.18 -11.23 -29.65
C ASN A 137 -30.38 -11.12 -30.95
N LEU A 138 -29.10 -11.47 -30.91
CA LEU A 138 -28.24 -11.50 -32.09
C LEU A 138 -28.63 -12.62 -33.08
N ASN A 139 -28.94 -13.81 -32.57
CA ASN A 139 -29.42 -14.92 -33.40
C ASN A 139 -30.77 -14.59 -34.04
N ALA A 140 -31.71 -13.99 -33.30
CA ALA A 140 -32.98 -13.53 -33.85
C ALA A 140 -32.79 -12.45 -34.94
N PHE A 141 -31.76 -11.61 -34.83
CA PHE A 141 -31.38 -10.71 -35.93
C PHE A 141 -30.89 -11.48 -37.16
N PHE A 142 -30.03 -12.49 -37.01
CA PHE A 142 -29.55 -13.29 -38.14
C PHE A 142 -30.69 -14.06 -38.83
N GLU A 143 -31.63 -14.60 -38.06
CA GLU A 143 -32.84 -15.25 -38.60
C GLU A 143 -33.71 -14.25 -39.39
N GLU A 144 -33.95 -13.05 -38.83
CA GLU A 144 -34.70 -11.98 -39.51
C GLU A 144 -34.00 -11.54 -40.80
N GLN A 145 -32.67 -11.46 -40.79
CA GLN A 145 -31.85 -11.12 -41.94
C GLN A 145 -31.87 -12.21 -43.02
N GLU A 146 -31.76 -13.49 -42.65
CA GLU A 146 -31.83 -14.59 -43.61
C GLU A 146 -33.21 -14.70 -44.26
N LEU A 147 -34.29 -14.52 -43.49
CA LEU A 147 -35.64 -14.43 -44.05
C LEU A 147 -35.79 -13.27 -45.03
N ALA A 148 -35.21 -12.11 -44.71
CA ALA A 148 -35.19 -10.97 -45.61
C ALA A 148 -34.42 -11.28 -46.91
N PHE A 149 -33.27 -11.93 -46.82
CA PHE A 149 -32.51 -12.37 -47.98
C PHE A 149 -33.26 -13.37 -48.84
N LEU A 150 -33.95 -14.35 -48.25
CA LEU A 150 -34.80 -15.31 -48.98
C LEU A 150 -35.91 -14.59 -49.77
N ASN A 151 -36.59 -13.62 -49.14
CA ASN A 151 -37.61 -12.83 -49.81
C ASN A 151 -37.06 -12.04 -51.01
N ILE A 152 -35.88 -11.44 -50.86
CA ILE A 152 -35.20 -10.72 -51.94
C ILE A 152 -34.79 -11.67 -53.06
N LYS A 153 -34.24 -12.84 -52.72
CA LYS A 153 -33.85 -13.87 -53.69
C LYS A 153 -35.04 -14.36 -54.51
N ASN A 154 -36.17 -14.62 -53.85
CA ASN A 154 -37.41 -15.02 -54.52
C ASN A 154 -37.92 -13.93 -55.47
N PHE A 155 -37.90 -12.65 -55.04
CA PHE A 155 -38.30 -11.53 -55.90
C PHE A 155 -37.34 -11.35 -57.09
N TYR A 156 -36.02 -11.41 -56.84
CA TYR A 156 -34.98 -11.30 -57.86
C TYR A 156 -35.12 -12.38 -58.94
N ASN A 157 -35.48 -13.61 -58.54
CA ASN A 157 -35.71 -14.71 -59.48
C ASN A 157 -37.00 -14.55 -60.28
N ALA A 158 -38.04 -13.94 -59.70
CA ALA A 158 -39.35 -13.77 -60.35
C ALA A 158 -39.41 -12.54 -61.29
N GLN A 159 -38.73 -11.45 -60.97
CA GLN A 159 -38.85 -10.16 -61.68
C GLN A 159 -37.50 -9.44 -61.85
N LYS A 160 -36.52 -10.14 -62.41
CA LYS A 160 -35.11 -9.71 -62.52
C LYS A 160 -34.91 -8.33 -63.16
N ASP A 161 -35.70 -7.98 -64.18
CA ASP A 161 -35.52 -6.72 -64.92
C ASP A 161 -36.09 -5.48 -64.22
N SER A 162 -36.87 -5.68 -63.15
CA SER A 162 -37.55 -4.60 -62.41
C SER A 162 -36.93 -4.28 -61.06
N ILE A 163 -35.95 -5.08 -60.60
CA ILE A 163 -35.35 -4.94 -59.27
C ILE A 163 -34.18 -3.95 -59.28
N GLN A 164 -34.14 -3.05 -58.30
CA GLN A 164 -33.06 -2.08 -58.13
C GLN A 164 -32.32 -2.33 -56.82
N LEU A 165 -31.14 -2.96 -56.92
CA LEU A 165 -30.30 -3.32 -55.79
C LEU A 165 -29.19 -2.28 -55.56
N ASN A 166 -29.57 -1.12 -55.03
CA ASN A 166 -28.64 -0.05 -54.66
C ASN A 166 -28.34 -0.08 -53.15
N TYR A 167 -27.08 -0.23 -52.77
CA TYR A 167 -26.63 -0.23 -51.38
C TYR A 167 -25.26 0.46 -51.24
N ASN A 168 -25.15 1.43 -50.32
CA ASN A 168 -23.95 2.25 -50.10
C ASN A 168 -23.32 2.80 -51.39
N ASP A 169 -24.14 3.46 -52.21
CA ASP A 169 -23.77 4.05 -53.50
C ASP A 169 -23.22 3.07 -54.55
N LYS A 170 -23.33 1.76 -54.30
CA LYS A 170 -23.03 0.69 -55.25
C LYS A 170 -24.32 0.09 -55.79
N ASN A 171 -24.30 -0.20 -57.09
CA ASN A 171 -25.39 -0.88 -57.78
C ASN A 171 -24.98 -2.34 -58.01
N TYR A 172 -25.81 -3.30 -57.58
CA TYR A 172 -25.48 -4.72 -57.60
C TYR A 172 -26.23 -5.44 -58.70
N ASN A 173 -25.48 -6.07 -59.62
CA ASN A 173 -26.05 -6.89 -60.70
C ASN A 173 -26.37 -8.33 -60.25
N SER A 174 -25.94 -8.74 -59.05
CA SER A 174 -26.20 -10.07 -58.48
C SER A 174 -26.66 -9.99 -57.03
N PHE A 175 -27.63 -10.85 -56.68
CA PHE A 175 -28.10 -11.01 -55.30
C PHE A 175 -26.98 -11.44 -54.35
N GLU A 176 -26.13 -12.40 -54.76
CA GLU A 176 -25.07 -12.94 -53.91
C GLU A 176 -24.00 -11.87 -53.58
N GLY A 177 -23.74 -10.94 -54.49
CA GLY A 177 -22.84 -9.80 -54.23
C GLY A 177 -23.41 -8.85 -53.18
N LEU A 178 -24.71 -8.54 -53.25
CA LEU A 178 -25.41 -7.71 -52.27
C LEU A 178 -25.42 -8.39 -50.89
N LYS A 179 -25.79 -9.68 -50.84
CA LYS A 179 -25.83 -10.47 -49.61
C LYS A 179 -24.49 -10.42 -48.89
N LYS A 180 -23.40 -10.72 -49.63
CA LYS A 180 -22.04 -10.71 -49.09
C LYS A 180 -21.64 -9.36 -48.48
N ASP A 181 -21.94 -8.25 -49.14
CA ASP A 181 -21.53 -6.92 -48.64
C ASP A 181 -22.33 -6.49 -47.40
N ILE A 182 -23.63 -6.83 -47.33
CA ILE A 182 -24.45 -6.56 -46.14
C ILE A 182 -24.02 -7.44 -44.96
N GLU A 183 -23.79 -8.73 -45.19
CA GLU A 183 -23.28 -9.65 -44.15
C GLU A 183 -21.91 -9.23 -43.64
N ALA A 184 -21.01 -8.81 -44.54
CA ALA A 184 -19.68 -8.31 -44.18
C ALA A 184 -19.77 -7.01 -43.36
N SER A 185 -20.63 -6.06 -43.76
CA SER A 185 -20.90 -4.82 -43.01
C SER A 185 -21.34 -5.13 -41.58
N ASN A 186 -22.37 -5.98 -41.41
CA ASN A 186 -22.89 -6.35 -40.10
C ASN A 186 -21.88 -7.13 -39.26
N SER A 187 -21.19 -8.09 -39.85
CA SER A 187 -20.14 -8.88 -39.19
C SER A 187 -18.98 -8.01 -38.71
N HIS A 188 -18.57 -7.02 -39.52
CA HIS A 188 -17.55 -6.05 -39.12
C HIS A 188 -18.01 -5.23 -37.93
N LYS A 189 -19.25 -4.71 -37.93
CA LYS A 189 -19.82 -3.97 -36.80
C LYS A 189 -19.85 -4.84 -35.54
N ILE A 190 -20.36 -6.08 -35.60
CA ILE A 190 -20.42 -6.98 -34.44
C ILE A 190 -19.04 -7.28 -33.86
N LYS A 191 -18.03 -7.51 -34.71
CA LYS A 191 -16.65 -7.79 -34.27
C LYS A 191 -15.93 -6.55 -33.74
N HIS A 192 -16.25 -5.37 -34.26
CA HIS A 192 -15.63 -4.11 -33.85
C HIS A 192 -16.02 -3.72 -32.42
N TYR A 193 -17.28 -3.96 -32.03
CA TYR A 193 -17.73 -3.63 -30.69
C TYR A 193 -17.52 -4.79 -29.72
N GLU A 194 -16.55 -4.64 -28.81
CA GLU A 194 -16.29 -5.61 -27.75
C GLU A 194 -17.48 -5.69 -26.77
N LYS A 195 -18.01 -6.89 -26.56
CA LYS A 195 -19.08 -7.15 -25.59
C LYS A 195 -18.57 -6.87 -24.18
N CYS A 196 -19.30 -6.07 -23.40
CA CYS A 196 -18.88 -5.69 -22.06
C CYS A 196 -20.03 -5.58 -21.06
N VAL A 197 -19.70 -5.60 -19.77
CA VAL A 197 -20.63 -5.27 -18.68
C VAL A 197 -20.39 -3.82 -18.24
N LEU A 198 -21.46 -3.08 -17.99
CA LEU A 198 -21.40 -1.73 -17.43
C LEU A 198 -21.67 -1.80 -15.91
N ALA A 199 -20.65 -1.61 -15.09
CA ALA A 199 -20.73 -1.72 -13.63
C ALA A 199 -20.52 -0.37 -12.93
N SER A 200 -21.11 -0.16 -11.76
CA SER A 200 -20.89 1.09 -11.00
C SER A 200 -19.43 1.23 -10.57
N LYS A 201 -18.86 2.43 -10.65
CA LYS A 201 -17.59 2.72 -9.98
C LYS A 201 -17.75 2.53 -8.47
N GLY A 202 -16.69 2.05 -7.81
CA GLY A 202 -16.72 1.66 -6.41
C GLY A 202 -17.44 0.33 -6.13
N SER A 203 -17.93 -0.41 -7.12
CA SER A 203 -18.62 -1.68 -6.89
C SER A 203 -17.73 -2.79 -6.31
N TYR A 204 -18.37 -3.70 -5.58
CA TYR A 204 -17.82 -4.98 -5.16
C TYR A 204 -18.84 -6.10 -5.39
N HIS A 205 -18.56 -6.94 -6.37
CA HIS A 205 -19.46 -8.05 -6.76
C HIS A 205 -18.88 -9.43 -6.46
N GLY A 206 -17.60 -9.51 -6.04
CA GLY A 206 -17.01 -10.79 -5.66
C GLY A 206 -15.52 -10.91 -5.96
N LYS A 207 -15.00 -12.12 -5.75
CA LYS A 207 -13.58 -12.44 -5.93
C LYS A 207 -13.30 -13.71 -6.74
N THR A 208 -14.32 -14.40 -7.24
CA THR A 208 -14.14 -15.36 -8.35
C THR A 208 -13.75 -14.59 -9.61
N LEU A 209 -13.09 -15.21 -10.60
CA LEU A 209 -12.54 -14.47 -11.75
C LEU A 209 -13.59 -13.64 -12.49
N GLY A 210 -14.81 -14.18 -12.69
CA GLY A 210 -15.90 -13.45 -13.35
C GLY A 210 -16.41 -12.28 -12.52
N ALA A 211 -16.72 -12.51 -11.25
CA ALA A 211 -17.19 -11.46 -10.35
C ALA A 211 -16.12 -10.39 -10.04
N LEU A 212 -14.84 -10.78 -10.05
CA LEU A 212 -13.71 -9.88 -9.87
C LEU A 212 -13.51 -8.96 -11.08
N SER A 213 -13.81 -9.42 -12.30
CA SER A 213 -13.77 -8.57 -13.51
C SER A 213 -14.63 -7.32 -13.38
N ILE A 214 -15.80 -7.47 -12.74
CA ILE A 214 -16.76 -6.39 -12.53
C ILE A 214 -16.65 -5.71 -11.15
N THR A 215 -15.66 -6.08 -10.34
CA THR A 215 -15.34 -5.39 -9.07
C THR A 215 -14.35 -4.26 -9.33
N ASN A 216 -14.64 -3.05 -8.85
CA ASN A 216 -13.90 -1.85 -9.24
C ASN A 216 -12.50 -1.71 -8.60
N ASN A 217 -12.30 -2.27 -7.41
CA ASN A 217 -11.06 -2.06 -6.66
C ASN A 217 -9.83 -2.69 -7.34
N ILE A 218 -9.01 -1.83 -7.93
CA ILE A 218 -7.79 -2.18 -8.66
C ILE A 218 -6.78 -2.98 -7.82
N LYS A 219 -6.73 -2.78 -6.49
CA LYS A 219 -5.80 -3.54 -5.63
C LYS A 219 -6.11 -5.04 -5.64
N TYR A 220 -7.38 -5.41 -5.77
CA TYR A 220 -7.80 -6.81 -5.86
C TYR A 220 -7.74 -7.34 -7.30
N LYS A 221 -8.01 -6.48 -8.28
CA LYS A 221 -8.09 -6.87 -9.69
C LYS A 221 -6.71 -6.98 -10.38
N ASN A 222 -5.80 -6.03 -10.14
CA ASN A 222 -4.52 -5.92 -10.86
C ASN A 222 -3.67 -7.20 -10.88
N PRO A 223 -3.52 -7.94 -9.77
CA PRO A 223 -2.73 -9.18 -9.77
C PRO A 223 -3.26 -10.26 -10.72
N PHE A 224 -4.54 -10.16 -11.14
CA PHE A 224 -5.22 -11.14 -11.98
C PHE A 224 -5.72 -10.54 -13.31
N PHE A 225 -5.43 -9.26 -13.59
CA PHE A 225 -6.10 -8.47 -14.64
C PHE A 225 -5.91 -9.06 -16.05
N GLN A 226 -4.74 -9.63 -16.36
CA GLN A 226 -4.47 -10.29 -17.65
C GLN A 226 -5.39 -11.49 -17.92
N THR A 227 -6.09 -12.00 -16.91
CA THR A 227 -6.98 -13.16 -17.00
C THR A 227 -8.47 -12.79 -16.87
N SER A 228 -8.83 -11.51 -16.98
CA SER A 228 -10.21 -11.04 -16.81
C SER A 228 -11.12 -11.68 -17.88
N PRO A 229 -12.03 -12.61 -17.54
CA PRO A 229 -12.89 -13.27 -18.53
C PRO A 229 -13.97 -12.35 -19.13
N ILE A 230 -14.22 -11.19 -18.50
CA ILE A 230 -15.28 -10.26 -18.87
C ILE A 230 -14.69 -8.87 -19.08
N SER A 231 -14.92 -8.26 -20.24
CA SER A 231 -14.65 -6.84 -20.47
C SER A 231 -15.66 -6.01 -19.66
N THR A 232 -15.17 -5.03 -18.90
CA THR A 232 -16.01 -4.23 -17.98
C THR A 232 -15.69 -2.75 -18.13
N LYS A 233 -16.74 -1.94 -18.23
CA LYS A 233 -16.67 -0.48 -18.14
C LYS A 233 -17.29 -0.03 -16.83
N PHE A 234 -16.69 0.96 -16.18
CA PHE A 234 -17.16 1.47 -14.90
C PHE A 234 -17.75 2.87 -15.05
N PHE A 235 -19.02 3.05 -14.70
CA PHE A 235 -19.68 4.36 -14.76
C PHE A 235 -19.60 5.10 -13.42
N GLU A 236 -19.45 6.41 -13.49
CA GLU A 236 -19.68 7.32 -12.37
C GLU A 236 -21.19 7.46 -12.12
N TRP A 237 -21.61 7.84 -10.91
CA TRP A 237 -23.01 8.12 -10.58
C TRP A 237 -23.52 9.44 -11.20
N ASP A 238 -23.31 9.58 -12.51
CA ASP A 238 -23.63 10.73 -13.33
C ASP A 238 -24.37 10.25 -14.60
N LEU A 239 -25.48 10.92 -14.93
CA LEU A 239 -26.34 10.51 -16.04
C LEU A 239 -25.65 10.64 -17.39
N GLU A 240 -24.88 11.70 -17.59
CA GLU A 240 -24.23 11.95 -18.87
C GLU A 240 -23.12 10.93 -19.11
N ASN A 241 -22.36 10.58 -18.07
CA ASN A 241 -21.40 9.49 -18.12
C ASN A 241 -22.04 8.15 -18.52
N ILE A 242 -23.19 7.80 -17.92
CA ILE A 242 -23.95 6.58 -18.25
C ILE A 242 -24.40 6.61 -19.71
N LYS A 243 -25.03 7.70 -20.14
CA LYS A 243 -25.51 7.88 -21.53
C LYS A 243 -24.36 7.80 -22.52
N ASN A 244 -23.22 8.41 -22.23
CA ASN A 244 -22.04 8.36 -23.06
C ASN A 244 -21.55 6.91 -23.22
N HIS A 245 -21.40 6.17 -22.13
CA HIS A 245 -21.04 4.74 -22.20
C HIS A 245 -22.02 3.95 -23.07
N ILE A 246 -23.33 4.15 -22.91
CA ILE A 246 -24.33 3.45 -23.74
C ILE A 246 -24.23 3.88 -25.21
N SER A 247 -24.07 5.17 -25.48
CA SER A 247 -23.99 5.73 -26.83
C SER A 247 -22.78 5.19 -27.60
N VAL A 248 -21.58 5.25 -27.03
CA VAL A 248 -20.34 4.82 -27.69
C VAL A 248 -20.25 3.30 -27.89
N ASN A 249 -21.14 2.52 -27.27
CA ASN A 249 -21.25 1.07 -27.46
C ASN A 249 -22.50 0.67 -28.26
N SER A 250 -23.26 1.64 -28.76
CA SER A 250 -24.40 1.41 -29.62
C SER A 250 -23.95 1.25 -31.07
N PHE A 251 -24.51 0.28 -31.79
CA PHE A 251 -24.26 0.07 -33.20
C PHE A 251 -25.54 -0.29 -33.95
N ILE A 252 -25.54 -0.07 -35.26
CA ILE A 252 -26.70 -0.27 -36.12
C ILE A 252 -26.43 -1.42 -37.09
N LEU A 253 -27.24 -2.46 -36.99
CA LEU A 253 -27.28 -3.55 -37.94
C LEU A 253 -28.32 -3.27 -39.03
N GLU A 254 -28.09 -3.86 -40.20
CA GLU A 254 -28.81 -3.57 -41.43
C GLU A 254 -29.54 -4.83 -41.91
N ILE A 255 -30.86 -4.70 -42.09
CA ILE A 255 -31.74 -5.72 -42.64
C ILE A 255 -32.27 -5.21 -43.97
N PRO A 256 -31.96 -5.88 -45.09
CA PRO A 256 -32.44 -5.43 -46.39
C PRO A 256 -33.95 -5.70 -46.54
N LYS A 257 -34.65 -4.86 -47.28
CA LYS A 257 -36.09 -4.99 -47.56
C LYS A 257 -36.40 -4.44 -48.93
N LEU A 258 -37.32 -5.07 -49.67
CA LEU A 258 -37.85 -4.48 -50.90
C LEU A 258 -39.14 -3.72 -50.61
N ASN A 259 -39.33 -2.59 -51.30
CA ASN A 259 -40.64 -1.98 -51.40
C ASN A 259 -41.49 -2.65 -52.51
N ALA A 260 -42.76 -2.25 -52.62
CA ALA A 260 -43.67 -2.81 -53.63
C ALA A 260 -43.24 -2.58 -55.09
N LYS A 261 -42.26 -1.70 -55.33
CA LYS A 261 -41.71 -1.38 -56.66
C LYS A 261 -40.36 -2.05 -56.94
N GLY A 262 -39.93 -3.01 -56.11
CA GLY A 262 -38.66 -3.72 -56.30
C GLY A 262 -37.40 -2.91 -55.96
N LYS A 263 -37.52 -1.77 -55.26
CA LYS A 263 -36.37 -0.97 -54.79
C LYS A 263 -35.91 -1.46 -53.42
N LEU A 264 -34.60 -1.65 -53.27
CA LEU A 264 -33.95 -1.98 -52.01
C LEU A 264 -34.04 -0.81 -51.01
N LEU A 265 -34.45 -1.13 -49.78
CA LEU A 265 -34.47 -0.30 -48.60
C LEU A 265 -33.69 -1.02 -47.49
N ILE A 266 -33.11 -0.27 -46.56
CA ILE A 266 -32.42 -0.82 -45.40
C ILE A 266 -33.22 -0.49 -44.14
N LYS A 267 -33.69 -1.53 -43.44
CA LYS A 267 -34.21 -1.40 -42.08
C LYS A 267 -33.03 -1.44 -41.11
N HIS A 268 -32.96 -0.45 -40.24
CA HIS A 268 -31.93 -0.36 -39.22
C HIS A 268 -32.40 -0.98 -37.90
N LYS A 269 -31.59 -1.87 -37.33
CA LYS A 269 -31.79 -2.44 -36.00
C LYS A 269 -30.67 -1.96 -35.08
N LYS A 270 -31.02 -1.12 -34.10
CA LYS A 270 -30.08 -0.66 -33.09
C LYS A 270 -29.79 -1.80 -32.11
N MET A 271 -28.52 -2.02 -31.80
CA MET A 271 -28.03 -2.93 -30.76
C MET A 271 -27.00 -2.21 -29.89
N ASN A 272 -26.65 -2.81 -28.75
CA ASN A 272 -25.63 -2.31 -27.85
C ASN A 272 -24.68 -3.45 -27.43
N ALA A 273 -23.37 -3.19 -27.42
CA ALA A 273 -22.39 -4.18 -26.98
C ALA A 273 -22.34 -4.36 -25.45
N ILE A 274 -22.98 -3.46 -24.69
CA ILE A 274 -23.18 -3.63 -23.26
C ILE A 274 -24.24 -4.73 -23.04
N THR A 275 -23.83 -5.84 -22.43
CA THR A 275 -24.69 -7.01 -22.22
C THR A 275 -25.51 -6.93 -20.94
N ALA A 276 -25.05 -6.17 -19.95
CA ALA A 276 -25.76 -5.91 -18.70
C ALA A 276 -25.30 -4.59 -18.08
N ILE A 277 -26.20 -3.95 -17.33
CA ILE A 277 -25.88 -2.87 -16.40
C ILE A 277 -26.03 -3.41 -14.97
N ILE A 278 -25.03 -3.24 -14.11
CA ILE A 278 -25.06 -3.73 -12.73
C ILE A 278 -24.67 -2.66 -11.71
N ILE A 279 -25.42 -2.61 -10.60
CA ILE A 279 -25.19 -1.70 -9.47
C ILE A 279 -25.63 -2.33 -8.14
N GLU A 280 -24.92 -2.01 -7.06
CA GLU A 280 -25.40 -2.22 -5.69
C GLU A 280 -26.29 -1.02 -5.28
N PRO A 281 -27.54 -1.21 -4.82
CA PRO A 281 -28.34 -0.10 -4.28
C PRO A 281 -27.69 0.61 -3.09
N ILE A 282 -26.83 -0.09 -2.35
CA ILE A 282 -25.90 0.49 -1.37
C ILE A 282 -24.51 -0.11 -1.62
N LEU A 283 -23.55 0.71 -2.06
CA LEU A 283 -22.15 0.29 -2.24
C LEU A 283 -21.54 -0.07 -0.89
N GLY A 284 -21.43 -1.36 -0.58
CA GLY A 284 -21.01 -1.80 0.73
C GLY A 284 -19.53 -1.59 1.00
N GLU A 285 -18.69 -2.22 0.19
CA GLU A 285 -17.24 -2.25 0.42
C GLU A 285 -16.55 -0.89 0.20
N SER A 286 -17.17 0.02 -0.55
CA SER A 286 -16.65 1.37 -0.81
C SER A 286 -17.06 2.41 0.22
N GLY A 287 -17.65 1.98 1.33
CA GLY A 287 -17.96 2.85 2.47
C GLY A 287 -19.44 3.06 2.71
N ILE A 288 -20.32 2.13 2.32
CA ILE A 288 -21.76 2.19 2.61
C ILE A 288 -22.44 3.42 1.97
N HIS A 289 -22.19 3.67 0.67
CA HIS A 289 -22.83 4.75 -0.05
C HIS A 289 -24.19 4.31 -0.59
N VAL A 290 -25.26 5.02 -0.23
CA VAL A 290 -26.62 4.75 -0.72
C VAL A 290 -26.79 5.38 -2.10
N ALA A 291 -27.19 4.59 -3.10
CA ALA A 291 -27.45 5.09 -4.44
C ALA A 291 -28.66 6.06 -4.42
N PRO A 292 -28.56 7.25 -5.03
CA PRO A 292 -29.70 8.15 -5.15
C PRO A 292 -30.85 7.50 -5.92
N GLU A 293 -32.10 7.74 -5.51
CA GLU A 293 -33.27 7.21 -6.22
C GLU A 293 -33.33 7.67 -7.68
N THR A 294 -32.91 8.91 -7.95
CA THR A 294 -32.84 9.48 -9.30
C THR A 294 -31.86 8.71 -10.19
N LEU A 295 -30.73 8.27 -9.65
CA LEU A 295 -29.76 7.44 -10.36
C LEU A 295 -30.37 6.09 -10.74
N LEU A 296 -31.03 5.40 -9.80
CA LEU A 296 -31.66 4.10 -10.07
C LEU A 296 -32.75 4.23 -11.14
N LYS A 297 -33.58 5.28 -11.07
CA LYS A 297 -34.61 5.58 -12.08
C LYS A 297 -33.99 5.80 -13.46
N ASN A 298 -32.93 6.61 -13.53
CA ASN A 298 -32.24 6.90 -14.77
C ASN A 298 -31.60 5.64 -15.38
N LEU A 299 -30.95 4.80 -14.57
CA LEU A 299 -30.40 3.53 -15.02
C LEU A 299 -31.49 2.62 -15.60
N LYS A 300 -32.65 2.53 -14.96
CA LYS A 300 -33.78 1.74 -15.46
C LYS A 300 -34.28 2.26 -16.81
N THR A 301 -34.50 3.57 -16.93
CA THR A 301 -34.94 4.19 -18.19
C THR A 301 -33.96 3.96 -19.33
N GLU A 302 -32.66 4.17 -19.11
CA GLU A 302 -31.64 3.99 -20.15
C GLU A 302 -31.42 2.51 -20.49
N ALA A 303 -31.51 1.61 -19.51
CA ALA A 303 -31.47 0.16 -19.73
C ALA A 303 -32.62 -0.30 -20.63
N GLU A 304 -33.85 0.08 -20.30
CA GLU A 304 -35.05 -0.28 -21.07
C GLU A 304 -35.01 0.27 -22.49
N LYS A 305 -34.65 1.55 -22.66
CA LYS A 305 -34.56 2.20 -23.97
C LYS A 305 -33.58 1.50 -24.92
N ASN A 306 -32.57 0.82 -24.39
CA ASN A 306 -31.53 0.16 -25.18
C ASN A 306 -31.62 -1.38 -25.13
N GLY A 307 -32.65 -1.95 -24.49
CA GLY A 307 -32.83 -3.40 -24.38
C GLY A 307 -31.72 -4.11 -23.61
N ILE A 308 -31.13 -3.43 -22.62
CA ILE A 308 -30.05 -3.98 -21.78
C ILE A 308 -30.65 -4.38 -20.42
N PRO A 309 -30.43 -5.60 -19.91
CA PRO A 309 -30.92 -5.98 -18.59
C PRO A 309 -30.23 -5.18 -17.47
N LEU A 310 -31.02 -4.63 -16.56
CA LEU A 310 -30.54 -4.02 -15.33
C LEU A 310 -30.49 -5.06 -14.20
N ILE A 311 -29.36 -5.12 -13.51
CA ILE A 311 -29.08 -6.04 -12.40
C ILE A 311 -28.89 -5.22 -11.11
N PHE A 312 -29.70 -5.51 -10.10
CA PHE A 312 -29.45 -5.01 -8.75
C PHE A 312 -28.76 -6.08 -7.89
N ASP A 313 -27.54 -5.75 -7.45
CA ASP A 313 -26.81 -6.55 -6.47
C ASP A 313 -27.31 -6.24 -5.06
N GLU A 314 -28.19 -7.11 -4.56
CA GLU A 314 -28.83 -7.04 -3.25
C GLU A 314 -28.19 -8.03 -2.26
N ILE A 315 -27.01 -8.59 -2.58
CA ILE A 315 -26.35 -9.62 -1.76
C ILE A 315 -26.08 -9.09 -0.34
N GLN A 316 -25.76 -7.80 -0.18
CA GLN A 316 -25.46 -7.20 1.12
C GLN A 316 -26.59 -6.36 1.71
N CYS A 317 -27.24 -5.52 0.89
CA CYS A 317 -28.25 -4.57 1.34
C CYS A 317 -29.68 -5.13 1.33
N GLY A 318 -29.90 -6.27 0.67
CA GLY A 318 -31.17 -6.97 0.65
C GLY A 318 -31.43 -7.80 1.91
N PHE A 319 -32.37 -8.73 1.80
CA PHE A 319 -32.85 -9.58 2.89
C PHE A 319 -33.24 -8.75 4.13
N TYR A 320 -34.09 -7.73 3.98
CA TYR A 320 -34.56 -6.88 5.08
C TYR A 320 -33.50 -6.04 5.80
N ARG A 321 -32.21 -6.08 5.43
CA ARG A 321 -31.14 -5.31 6.09
C ARG A 321 -31.44 -3.82 6.20
N THR A 322 -32.11 -3.26 5.21
CA THR A 322 -32.53 -1.84 5.18
C THR A 322 -33.95 -1.62 5.71
N GLY A 323 -34.67 -2.66 6.11
CA GLY A 323 -36.07 -2.62 6.53
C GLY A 323 -37.07 -3.00 5.44
N GLU A 324 -36.61 -3.33 4.23
CA GLU A 324 -37.41 -3.90 3.13
C GLU A 324 -36.73 -5.14 2.57
N PHE A 325 -37.51 -6.09 2.02
CA PHE A 325 -36.96 -7.37 1.55
C PHE A 325 -35.80 -7.17 0.56
N LEU A 326 -35.98 -6.29 -0.42
CA LEU A 326 -34.93 -5.74 -1.27
C LEU A 326 -34.80 -4.25 -0.99
N SER A 327 -33.57 -3.75 -0.87
CA SER A 327 -33.29 -2.34 -0.61
C SER A 327 -33.85 -1.43 -1.71
N SER A 328 -33.83 -1.88 -2.96
CA SER A 328 -34.33 -1.13 -4.11
C SER A 328 -35.83 -0.88 -4.07
N PHE A 329 -36.61 -1.64 -3.29
CA PHE A 329 -38.06 -1.41 -3.18
C PHE A 329 -38.40 -0.01 -2.67
N LYS A 330 -37.51 0.60 -1.89
CA LYS A 330 -37.70 1.95 -1.37
C LYS A 330 -37.70 3.01 -2.48
N SER A 331 -36.90 2.81 -3.54
CA SER A 331 -36.86 3.73 -4.69
C SER A 331 -38.01 3.51 -5.67
N LYS A 332 -38.79 2.43 -5.50
CA LYS A 332 -39.83 1.96 -6.41
C LYS A 332 -39.31 1.69 -7.83
N VAL A 333 -38.01 1.39 -7.95
CA VAL A 333 -37.37 0.96 -9.20
C VAL A 333 -37.17 -0.54 -9.14
N PHE A 334 -37.67 -1.25 -10.15
CA PHE A 334 -37.59 -2.71 -10.21
C PHE A 334 -36.64 -3.13 -11.34
N ALA A 335 -35.61 -3.89 -10.98
CA ALA A 335 -34.64 -4.43 -11.92
C ALA A 335 -35.20 -5.64 -12.67
N ASP A 336 -34.55 -5.95 -13.79
CA ASP A 336 -34.83 -7.17 -14.55
C ASP A 336 -34.28 -8.36 -13.78
N TYR A 337 -33.06 -8.24 -13.23
CA TYR A 337 -32.40 -9.26 -12.42
C TYR A 337 -32.11 -8.72 -11.00
N TYR A 338 -32.23 -9.60 -10.01
CA TYR A 338 -31.70 -9.39 -8.67
C TYR A 338 -30.75 -10.54 -8.33
N VAL A 339 -29.68 -10.23 -7.60
CA VAL A 339 -28.85 -11.25 -6.96
C VAL A 339 -28.87 -11.11 -5.45
N MET A 340 -28.98 -12.23 -4.75
CA MET A 340 -29.10 -12.31 -3.29
C MET A 340 -28.11 -13.32 -2.72
N GLY A 341 -27.75 -13.19 -1.44
CA GLY A 341 -26.83 -14.10 -0.74
C GLY A 341 -26.75 -13.75 0.74
N LYS A 342 -25.57 -13.91 1.35
CA LYS A 342 -25.26 -13.52 2.75
C LYS A 342 -26.38 -13.90 3.73
N SER A 343 -27.24 -12.96 4.14
CA SER A 343 -28.29 -13.20 5.12
C SER A 343 -29.39 -14.15 4.64
N LEU A 344 -29.47 -14.45 3.33
CA LEU A 344 -30.41 -15.43 2.79
C LEU A 344 -30.28 -16.79 3.50
N GLY A 345 -29.06 -17.24 3.81
CA GLY A 345 -28.83 -18.49 4.55
C GLY A 345 -29.04 -18.40 6.06
N GLY A 346 -29.57 -17.28 6.57
CA GLY A 346 -29.83 -17.06 7.99
C GLY A 346 -28.60 -17.13 8.90
N GLY A 347 -27.39 -17.06 8.33
CA GLY A 347 -26.13 -17.22 9.05
C GLY A 347 -25.70 -18.68 9.31
N LEU A 348 -26.51 -19.66 8.90
CA LEU A 348 -26.29 -21.09 9.18
C LEU A 348 -26.16 -21.95 7.91
N ALA A 349 -26.69 -21.49 6.78
CA ALA A 349 -26.54 -22.13 5.47
C ALA A 349 -25.79 -21.24 4.47
N LYS A 350 -25.25 -21.85 3.40
CA LYS A 350 -24.58 -21.13 2.31
C LYS A 350 -25.44 -21.21 1.06
N ILE A 351 -26.21 -20.15 0.82
CA ILE A 351 -27.13 -20.06 -0.32
C ILE A 351 -27.13 -18.64 -0.88
N SER A 352 -27.29 -18.55 -2.19
CA SER A 352 -27.51 -17.33 -2.96
C SER A 352 -28.59 -17.57 -4.00
N ALA A 353 -29.10 -16.50 -4.61
CA ALA A 353 -30.13 -16.60 -5.63
C ALA A 353 -29.86 -15.61 -6.76
N LEU A 354 -30.07 -16.06 -7.99
CA LEU A 354 -30.33 -15.24 -9.16
C LEU A 354 -31.85 -15.22 -9.37
N VAL A 355 -32.44 -14.03 -9.41
CA VAL A 355 -33.88 -13.84 -9.56
C VAL A 355 -34.14 -13.00 -10.81
N ILE A 356 -34.82 -13.55 -11.80
CA ILE A 356 -34.98 -12.93 -13.13
C ILE A 356 -36.47 -12.74 -13.45
N ASN A 357 -36.83 -11.56 -13.95
CA ASN A 357 -38.16 -11.29 -14.48
C ASN A 357 -38.49 -12.30 -15.60
N THR A 358 -39.68 -12.91 -15.56
CA THR A 358 -40.10 -13.91 -16.55
C THR A 358 -40.04 -13.42 -17.98
N ASP A 359 -40.27 -12.12 -18.22
CA ASP A 359 -40.20 -11.53 -19.57
C ASP A 359 -38.77 -11.55 -20.15
N ALA A 360 -37.75 -11.58 -19.28
CA ALA A 360 -36.35 -11.57 -19.66
C ALA A 360 -35.71 -12.97 -19.61
N TYR A 361 -36.37 -13.96 -18.99
CA TYR A 361 -35.79 -15.28 -18.75
C TYR A 361 -35.65 -16.12 -20.02
N ILE A 362 -34.55 -16.89 -20.09
CA ILE A 362 -34.23 -17.74 -21.23
C ILE A 362 -34.21 -19.20 -20.75
N PRO A 363 -35.23 -20.01 -21.10
CA PRO A 363 -35.35 -21.40 -20.61
C PRO A 363 -34.10 -22.26 -20.87
N GLU A 364 -33.39 -22.01 -21.97
CA GLU A 364 -32.15 -22.71 -22.32
C GLU A 364 -31.07 -22.58 -21.23
N PHE A 365 -31.15 -21.58 -20.35
CA PHE A 365 -30.21 -21.38 -19.25
C PHE A 365 -30.21 -22.54 -18.24
N GLU A 366 -31.38 -23.17 -18.00
CA GLU A 366 -31.55 -24.30 -17.06
C GLU A 366 -30.64 -25.49 -17.40
N MET A 367 -30.37 -25.68 -18.70
CA MET A 367 -29.52 -26.77 -19.19
C MET A 367 -28.04 -26.38 -19.32
N LYS A 368 -27.70 -25.10 -19.15
CA LYS A 368 -26.33 -24.57 -19.35
C LYS A 368 -25.63 -24.21 -18.04
N HIS A 369 -26.39 -23.96 -16.98
CA HIS A 369 -25.86 -23.58 -15.68
C HIS A 369 -26.31 -24.55 -14.60
N THR A 370 -25.35 -25.29 -14.03
CA THR A 370 -25.59 -26.22 -12.92
C THR A 370 -24.46 -26.11 -11.89
N SER A 371 -24.73 -26.53 -10.65
CA SER A 371 -23.74 -26.66 -9.60
C SER A 371 -24.10 -27.84 -8.68
N THR A 372 -23.10 -28.55 -8.14
CA THR A 372 -23.33 -29.76 -7.35
C THR A 372 -24.13 -29.50 -6.07
N PHE A 373 -23.90 -28.35 -5.43
CA PHE A 373 -24.52 -27.99 -4.15
C PHE A 373 -25.70 -27.02 -4.29
N SER A 374 -25.97 -26.53 -5.51
CA SER A 374 -27.05 -25.55 -5.72
C SER A 374 -28.44 -26.17 -5.57
N ASP A 375 -29.39 -25.33 -5.15
CA ASP A 375 -30.80 -25.66 -4.90
C ASP A 375 -31.02 -26.91 -4.03
N ASP A 376 -30.17 -27.13 -3.02
CA ASP A 376 -30.41 -28.14 -2.00
C ASP A 376 -31.67 -27.80 -1.17
N ASP A 377 -32.41 -28.83 -0.74
CA ASP A 377 -33.65 -28.62 0.00
C ASP A 377 -33.37 -28.10 1.42
N ILE A 378 -32.29 -28.53 2.08
CA ILE A 378 -31.92 -28.05 3.41
C ILE A 378 -31.65 -26.54 3.39
N SER A 379 -30.72 -26.03 2.58
CA SER A 379 -30.44 -24.58 2.60
C SER A 379 -31.63 -23.76 2.12
N SER A 380 -32.45 -24.30 1.20
CA SER A 380 -33.65 -23.62 0.72
C SER A 380 -34.73 -23.50 1.80
N LEU A 381 -34.98 -24.56 2.56
CA LEU A 381 -35.92 -24.55 3.69
C LEU A 381 -35.43 -23.65 4.82
N ILE A 382 -34.12 -23.65 5.10
CA ILE A 382 -33.50 -22.72 6.06
C ILE A 382 -33.72 -21.28 5.63
N ALA A 383 -33.47 -20.95 4.36
CA ALA A 383 -33.68 -19.60 3.83
C ALA A 383 -35.16 -19.19 3.88
N LEU A 384 -36.08 -20.12 3.59
CA LEU A 384 -37.52 -19.88 3.72
C LEU A 384 -37.88 -19.50 5.16
N LYS A 385 -37.43 -20.29 6.13
CA LYS A 385 -37.67 -20.00 7.56
C LYS A 385 -37.00 -18.69 8.00
N ALA A 386 -35.80 -18.40 7.49
CA ALA A 386 -35.10 -17.16 7.79
C ALA A 386 -35.86 -15.92 7.26
N ILE A 387 -36.49 -16.00 6.08
CA ILE A 387 -37.36 -14.93 5.56
C ILE A 387 -38.55 -14.69 6.49
N ASP A 388 -39.17 -15.77 7.00
CA ASP A 388 -40.31 -15.68 7.91
C ASP A 388 -39.93 -15.04 9.25
N ILE A 389 -38.74 -15.34 9.80
CA ILE A 389 -38.25 -14.67 11.00
C ILE A 389 -37.94 -13.19 10.73
N ALA A 390 -37.32 -12.88 9.58
CA ALA A 390 -36.86 -11.53 9.27
C ALA A 390 -38.00 -10.53 9.02
N VAL A 391 -39.13 -10.98 8.45
CA VAL A 391 -40.25 -10.09 8.11
C VAL A 391 -40.86 -9.43 9.34
N ASP A 392 -40.88 -10.13 10.48
CA ASP A 392 -41.41 -9.61 11.74
C ASP A 392 -40.49 -8.54 12.37
N GLN A 393 -39.22 -8.50 11.94
CA GLN A 393 -38.23 -7.57 12.47
C GLN A 393 -38.13 -6.26 11.67
N LYS A 394 -38.92 -6.04 10.61
CA LYS A 394 -38.86 -4.83 9.77
C LYS A 394 -38.88 -3.53 10.58
N LYS A 395 -39.82 -3.40 11.53
CA LYS A 395 -39.95 -2.21 12.39
C LYS A 395 -38.71 -2.01 13.27
N ASN A 396 -38.18 -3.08 13.86
CA ASN A 396 -37.00 -3.04 14.72
C ASN A 396 -35.76 -2.61 13.94
N ILE A 397 -35.58 -3.12 12.72
CA ILE A 397 -34.48 -2.76 11.82
C ILE A 397 -34.51 -1.27 11.49
N ILE A 398 -35.68 -0.74 11.12
CA ILE A 398 -35.85 0.68 10.77
C ILE A 398 -35.60 1.56 12.01
N ASN A 399 -36.26 1.26 13.13
CA ASN A 399 -36.16 2.07 14.35
C ASN A 399 -34.74 2.08 14.92
N SER A 400 -34.10 0.92 15.02
CA SER A 400 -32.72 0.81 15.51
C SER A 400 -31.73 1.49 14.58
N GLY A 401 -31.92 1.36 13.25
CA GLY A 401 -31.09 2.04 12.26
C GLY A 401 -31.20 3.56 12.31
N ILE A 402 -32.42 4.10 12.52
CA ILE A 402 -32.63 5.54 12.75
C ILE A 402 -31.94 5.98 14.04
N TYR A 403 -32.15 5.24 15.13
CA TYR A 403 -31.57 5.56 16.42
C TYR A 403 -30.03 5.60 16.40
N ILE A 404 -29.39 4.55 15.86
CA ILE A 404 -27.92 4.48 15.72
C ILE A 404 -27.41 5.66 14.88
N ARG A 405 -28.00 5.91 13.70
CA ARG A 405 -27.55 7.01 12.82
C ARG A 405 -27.74 8.39 13.48
N GLN A 406 -28.84 8.62 14.20
CA GLN A 406 -29.07 9.88 14.92
C GLN A 406 -28.05 10.09 16.05
N ALA A 407 -27.77 9.05 16.84
CA ALA A 407 -26.76 9.11 17.90
C ALA A 407 -25.35 9.36 17.34
N LEU A 408 -24.96 8.65 16.27
CA LEU A 408 -23.68 8.87 15.59
C LEU A 408 -23.57 10.27 14.96
N ARG A 409 -24.66 10.83 14.45
CA ARG A 409 -24.67 12.23 13.95
C ARG A 409 -24.41 13.24 15.07
N LYS A 410 -24.91 13.02 16.29
CA LYS A 410 -24.58 13.86 17.45
C LYS A 410 -23.08 13.79 17.77
N ILE A 411 -22.48 12.60 17.73
CA ILE A 411 -21.03 12.43 17.88
C ILE A 411 -20.28 13.14 16.75
N LYS A 412 -20.73 13.02 15.49
CA LYS A 412 -20.16 13.76 14.36
C LYS A 412 -20.19 15.27 14.60
N THR A 413 -21.29 15.82 15.11
CA THR A 413 -21.38 17.25 15.45
C THR A 413 -20.35 17.63 16.53
N LYS A 414 -20.15 16.78 17.55
CA LYS A 414 -19.15 16.99 18.60
C LYS A 414 -17.70 16.88 18.09
N TYR A 415 -17.43 16.00 17.13
CA TYR A 415 -16.10 15.75 16.56
C TYR A 415 -16.10 15.91 15.03
N ALA A 416 -16.51 17.09 14.55
CA ALA A 416 -16.65 17.37 13.12
C ALA A 416 -15.35 17.18 12.34
N ASP A 417 -14.20 17.42 12.99
CA ASP A 417 -12.87 17.22 12.40
C ASP A 417 -12.37 15.78 12.47
N ILE A 418 -13.12 14.85 13.07
CA ILE A 418 -12.73 13.43 13.19
C ILE A 418 -13.62 12.55 12.35
N ILE A 419 -14.94 12.72 12.43
CA ILE A 419 -15.91 11.96 11.64
C ILE A 419 -16.28 12.79 10.41
N THR A 420 -15.84 12.35 9.24
CA THR A 420 -16.17 13.03 7.97
C THR A 420 -17.61 12.78 7.59
N ASP A 421 -18.14 11.58 7.87
CA ASP A 421 -19.48 11.21 7.42
C ASP A 421 -20.08 9.98 8.12
N ILE A 422 -21.42 9.95 8.18
CA ILE A 422 -22.24 8.85 8.71
C ILE A 422 -23.26 8.47 7.64
N ARG A 423 -23.10 7.28 7.07
CA ARG A 423 -23.89 6.82 5.91
C ARG A 423 -24.62 5.52 6.16
N GLY A 424 -25.43 5.14 5.18
CA GLY A 424 -26.14 3.87 5.11
C GLY A 424 -27.60 3.96 5.44
N ASP A 425 -28.28 2.82 5.50
CA ASP A 425 -29.72 2.72 5.74
C ASP A 425 -30.10 1.42 6.48
N GLY A 426 -31.20 1.47 7.23
CA GLY A 426 -31.54 0.44 8.21
C GLY A 426 -30.34 0.07 9.09
N LEU A 427 -30.00 -1.21 9.15
CA LEU A 427 -28.87 -1.74 9.92
C LEU A 427 -27.61 -1.99 9.07
N MET A 428 -27.46 -1.27 7.94
CA MET A 428 -26.23 -1.23 7.17
C MET A 428 -25.65 0.18 7.27
N ILE A 429 -24.73 0.39 8.22
CA ILE A 429 -24.26 1.72 8.60
C ILE A 429 -22.73 1.81 8.43
N GLY A 430 -22.26 2.96 7.95
CA GLY A 430 -20.83 3.26 7.82
C GLY A 430 -20.43 4.53 8.59
N ILE A 431 -19.31 4.48 9.30
CA ILE A 431 -18.68 5.61 9.98
C ILE A 431 -17.36 5.92 9.29
N SER A 432 -17.25 7.07 8.62
CA SER A 432 -16.01 7.52 8.01
C SER A 432 -15.24 8.46 8.92
N PHE A 433 -13.94 8.19 9.02
CA PHE A 433 -13.00 9.00 9.78
C PHE A 433 -12.17 9.87 8.82
N LYS A 434 -11.63 10.98 9.32
CA LYS A 434 -10.73 11.85 8.56
C LYS A 434 -9.40 11.16 8.23
N ASP A 435 -8.71 11.77 7.27
CA ASP A 435 -7.35 11.40 6.92
C ASP A 435 -6.36 12.03 7.91
N PHE A 436 -5.42 11.22 8.39
CA PHE A 436 -4.27 11.71 9.17
C PHE A 436 -3.00 11.73 8.34
N ASP A 437 -3.10 11.70 7.00
CA ASP A 437 -1.96 11.57 6.07
C ASP A 437 -0.94 12.71 6.17
N LEU A 438 -1.36 13.87 6.70
CA LEU A 438 -0.52 15.04 6.97
C LEU A 438 -0.38 15.35 8.47
N SER A 439 -0.86 14.48 9.37
CA SER A 439 -0.71 14.70 10.82
C SER A 439 0.76 14.72 11.23
N GLN A 440 1.14 15.62 12.13
CA GLN A 440 2.46 15.59 12.78
C GLN A 440 2.57 14.56 13.92
N CYS A 441 1.50 13.82 14.22
CA CYS A 441 1.60 12.55 14.94
C CYS A 441 1.96 11.44 13.95
N TYR A 442 3.25 11.13 13.82
CA TYR A 442 3.71 10.20 12.79
C TYR A 442 3.21 8.76 12.98
N GLY A 443 2.80 8.39 14.19
CA GLY A 443 2.09 7.13 14.45
C GLY A 443 0.73 7.07 13.73
N LEU A 444 -0.11 8.10 13.91
CA LEU A 444 -1.39 8.21 13.22
C LEU A 444 -1.21 8.39 11.70
N GLN A 445 -0.21 9.17 11.30
CA GLN A 445 0.11 9.37 9.89
C GLN A 445 0.51 8.07 9.20
N SER A 446 1.39 7.26 9.82
CA SER A 446 1.79 5.97 9.30
C SER A 446 0.61 5.01 9.17
N LEU A 447 -0.28 4.97 10.17
CA LEU A 447 -1.49 4.13 10.11
C LEU A 447 -2.45 4.57 9.00
N SER A 448 -2.76 5.87 8.92
CA SER A 448 -3.66 6.46 7.91
C SER A 448 -3.21 6.12 6.48
N ARG A 449 -1.90 6.19 6.24
CA ARG A 449 -1.29 5.93 4.94
C ARG A 449 -1.12 4.45 4.61
N SER A 450 -1.35 3.55 5.58
CA SER A 450 -1.04 2.12 5.46
C SER A 450 -2.22 1.21 5.10
N ASP A 451 -3.41 1.75 4.82
CA ASP A 451 -4.68 1.00 4.74
C ASP A 451 -5.06 0.24 6.04
N TYR A 452 -4.26 0.32 7.12
CA TYR A 452 -4.52 -0.38 8.38
C TYR A 452 -5.15 0.50 9.46
N PHE A 453 -5.41 1.78 9.18
CA PHE A 453 -6.00 2.70 10.15
C PHE A 453 -7.30 2.18 10.76
N GLY A 454 -8.29 1.84 9.96
CA GLY A 454 -9.55 1.31 10.50
C GLY A 454 -9.39 -0.06 11.17
N TYR A 455 -8.37 -0.85 10.83
CA TYR A 455 -8.06 -2.09 11.55
C TYR A 455 -7.51 -1.80 12.96
N MET A 456 -6.71 -0.73 13.12
CA MET A 456 -6.29 -0.25 14.44
C MET A 456 -7.48 0.24 15.26
N LEU A 457 -8.41 0.99 14.66
CA LEU A 457 -9.64 1.41 15.33
C LEU A 457 -10.48 0.19 15.77
N SER A 458 -10.60 -0.80 14.89
CA SER A 458 -11.30 -2.07 15.19
C SER A 458 -10.58 -2.85 16.30
N SER A 459 -9.25 -2.80 16.34
CA SER A 459 -8.43 -3.40 17.39
C SER A 459 -8.66 -2.72 18.74
N TYR A 460 -8.71 -1.39 18.77
CA TYR A 460 -9.06 -0.65 19.97
C TYR A 460 -10.45 -1.06 20.48
N LEU A 461 -11.47 -1.00 19.61
CA LEU A 461 -12.84 -1.37 19.96
C LEU A 461 -12.92 -2.81 20.50
N LEU A 462 -12.21 -3.76 19.90
CA LEU A 462 -12.25 -5.15 20.35
C LEU A 462 -11.52 -5.37 21.68
N ASN A 463 -10.30 -4.83 21.80
CA ASN A 463 -9.43 -5.13 22.93
C ASN A 463 -9.75 -4.29 24.17
N LYS A 464 -10.24 -3.07 23.99
CA LYS A 464 -10.62 -2.16 25.10
C LYS A 464 -12.10 -2.23 25.42
N GLU A 465 -12.94 -2.13 24.39
CA GLU A 465 -14.39 -1.97 24.55
C GLU A 465 -15.16 -3.28 24.30
N HIS A 466 -14.46 -4.40 24.03
CA HIS A 466 -15.11 -5.67 23.72
C HIS A 466 -16.19 -5.56 22.63
N ILE A 467 -15.95 -4.70 21.64
CA ILE A 467 -16.81 -4.50 20.46
C ILE A 467 -16.06 -4.93 19.21
N ARG A 468 -16.59 -5.95 18.54
CA ARG A 468 -16.09 -6.42 17.25
C ARG A 468 -16.76 -5.64 16.12
N ALA A 469 -16.02 -4.71 15.54
CA ALA A 469 -16.36 -4.05 14.28
C ALA A 469 -15.27 -4.34 13.23
N SER A 470 -15.53 -4.01 11.96
CA SER A 470 -14.57 -4.20 10.87
C SER A 470 -14.55 -3.01 9.94
N VAL A 471 -13.47 -2.86 9.18
CA VAL A 471 -13.37 -1.88 8.09
C VAL A 471 -14.14 -2.33 6.86
N THR A 472 -14.36 -1.41 5.92
CA THR A 472 -14.69 -1.78 4.55
C THR A 472 -13.45 -2.05 3.71
N LEU A 473 -13.53 -3.04 2.82
CA LEU A 473 -12.36 -3.55 2.10
C LEU A 473 -11.84 -2.55 1.05
N SER A 474 -12.73 -1.80 0.41
CA SER A 474 -12.36 -0.78 -0.59
C SER A 474 -12.16 0.61 0.01
N ASN A 475 -12.54 0.83 1.26
CA ASN A 475 -12.32 2.09 1.98
C ASN A 475 -11.91 1.81 3.44
N SER A 476 -10.60 1.70 3.66
CA SER A 476 -9.97 1.35 4.95
C SER A 476 -10.22 2.36 6.09
N LYS A 477 -10.80 3.51 5.78
CA LYS A 477 -11.12 4.61 6.71
C LYS A 477 -12.59 4.63 7.14
N THR A 478 -13.37 3.66 6.68
CA THR A 478 -14.77 3.49 7.07
C THR A 478 -14.93 2.22 7.92
N ILE A 479 -15.46 2.36 9.13
CA ILE A 479 -15.89 1.23 9.96
C ILE A 479 -17.34 0.90 9.59
N ARG A 480 -17.62 -0.38 9.32
CA ARG A 480 -18.97 -0.88 9.07
C ARG A 480 -19.63 -1.34 10.38
N ILE A 481 -20.91 -1.05 10.51
CA ILE A 481 -21.76 -1.39 11.66
C ILE A 481 -23.00 -2.11 11.14
N HIS A 482 -22.97 -3.44 11.20
CA HIS A 482 -24.01 -4.35 10.71
C HIS A 482 -24.52 -5.26 11.84
N PRO A 483 -25.21 -4.72 12.87
CA PRO A 483 -25.74 -5.53 13.96
C PRO A 483 -26.85 -6.49 13.50
N SER A 484 -27.31 -7.41 14.36
CA SER A 484 -28.53 -8.15 14.08
C SER A 484 -29.78 -7.27 14.21
N ALA A 485 -30.90 -7.76 13.69
CA ALA A 485 -32.21 -7.15 13.82
C ALA A 485 -32.73 -7.13 15.28
N PHE A 486 -32.11 -7.92 16.16
CA PHE A 486 -32.48 -8.10 17.56
C PHE A 486 -31.62 -7.27 18.53
N ILE A 487 -30.75 -6.41 18.01
CA ILE A 487 -29.82 -5.65 18.86
C ILE A 487 -30.54 -4.80 19.90
N SER A 488 -30.12 -4.94 21.16
CA SER A 488 -30.72 -4.20 22.27
C SER A 488 -30.33 -2.73 22.24
N LYS A 489 -31.21 -1.85 22.74
CA LYS A 489 -30.90 -0.43 22.93
C LYS A 489 -29.66 -0.23 23.81
N SER A 490 -29.51 -1.02 24.88
CA SER A 490 -28.34 -0.94 25.76
C SER A 490 -27.02 -1.26 25.05
N SER A 491 -27.03 -2.23 24.13
CA SER A 491 -25.87 -2.55 23.30
C SER A 491 -25.53 -1.42 22.33
N ILE A 492 -26.56 -0.76 21.77
CA ILE A 492 -26.39 0.42 20.93
C ILE A 492 -25.78 1.56 21.75
N ASP A 493 -26.34 1.88 22.91
CA ASP A 493 -25.87 2.98 23.76
C ASP A 493 -24.41 2.75 24.21
N TYR A 494 -24.05 1.50 24.56
CA TYR A 494 -22.67 1.11 24.86
C TYR A 494 -21.74 1.34 23.66
N PHE A 495 -22.16 0.94 22.46
CA PHE A 495 -21.41 1.19 21.23
C PHE A 495 -21.23 2.69 20.94
N ILE A 496 -22.27 3.50 21.11
CA ILE A 496 -22.21 4.95 20.92
C ILE A 496 -21.20 5.56 21.90
N SER A 497 -21.20 5.14 23.17
CA SER A 497 -20.21 5.58 24.16
C SER A 497 -18.78 5.22 23.77
N ALA A 498 -18.55 4.00 23.26
CA ALA A 498 -17.23 3.57 22.79
C ALA A 498 -16.71 4.41 21.61
N ILE A 499 -17.59 4.77 20.67
CA ILE A 499 -17.24 5.66 19.56
C ILE A 499 -16.94 7.09 20.04
N ASP A 500 -17.69 7.62 21.02
CA ASP A 500 -17.40 8.93 21.61
C ASP A 500 -15.98 8.98 22.20
N THR A 501 -15.59 7.97 22.99
CA THR A 501 -14.24 7.84 23.55
C THR A 501 -13.16 7.70 22.46
N LEU A 502 -13.41 6.87 21.44
CA LEU A 502 -12.47 6.68 20.34
C LEU A 502 -12.23 8.00 19.58
N CYS A 503 -13.30 8.75 19.30
CA CYS A 503 -13.20 10.06 18.67
C CYS A 503 -12.43 11.06 19.53
N TYR A 504 -12.63 11.04 20.85
CA TYR A 504 -11.87 11.87 21.78
C TYR A 504 -10.37 11.55 21.74
N ILE A 505 -9.98 10.27 21.75
CA ILE A 505 -8.57 9.84 21.61
C ILE A 505 -7.94 10.38 20.32
N LEU A 506 -8.67 10.29 19.21
CA LEU A 506 -8.21 10.77 17.90
C LEU A 506 -8.09 12.30 17.86
N GLN A 507 -9.03 13.03 18.47
CA GLN A 507 -8.96 14.49 18.61
C GLN A 507 -7.77 14.94 19.48
N CYS A 508 -7.47 14.16 20.52
CA CYS A 508 -6.31 14.37 21.39
C CYS A 508 -4.97 14.00 20.76
N ASN A 509 -4.96 13.38 19.57
CA ASN A 509 -3.77 12.78 18.96
C ASN A 509 -3.02 11.81 19.90
N ASP A 510 -3.77 11.16 20.80
CA ASP A 510 -3.21 10.30 21.84
C ASP A 510 -2.94 8.88 21.31
N PHE A 511 -1.88 8.75 20.52
CA PHE A 511 -1.48 7.47 19.93
C PHE A 511 -1.25 6.37 20.96
N TYR A 512 -0.72 6.68 22.16
CA TYR A 512 -0.62 5.70 23.24
C TYR A 512 -1.99 5.18 23.67
N ALA A 513 -2.97 6.03 23.91
CA ALA A 513 -4.31 5.59 24.30
C ALA A 513 -4.93 4.67 23.23
N LEU A 514 -4.66 4.95 21.95
CA LEU A 514 -5.09 4.10 20.83
C LEU A 514 -4.43 2.71 20.83
N ILE A 515 -3.11 2.63 21.06
CA ILE A 515 -2.37 1.35 21.01
C ILE A 515 -2.29 0.62 22.36
N SER A 516 -2.60 1.28 23.47
CA SER A 516 -2.54 0.71 24.82
C SER A 516 -3.19 -0.68 24.92
N PRO A 517 -4.38 -0.93 24.34
CA PRO A 517 -5.02 -2.25 24.41
C PRO A 517 -4.22 -3.39 23.75
N VAL A 518 -3.30 -3.08 22.82
CA VAL A 518 -2.44 -4.08 22.19
C VAL A 518 -1.13 -4.33 22.93
N LEU A 519 -0.79 -3.52 23.94
CA LEU A 519 0.39 -3.72 24.79
C LEU A 519 0.16 -4.81 25.85
N GLU A 520 1.21 -5.23 26.55
CA GLU A 520 1.10 -6.12 27.72
C GLU A 520 0.30 -5.45 28.85
N GLU A 521 -0.45 -6.23 29.65
CA GLU A 521 -1.35 -5.74 30.71
C GLU A 521 -0.68 -4.70 31.63
N LYS A 522 0.57 -4.93 32.03
CA LYS A 522 1.36 -4.02 32.89
C LYS A 522 1.67 -2.65 32.28
N HIS A 523 1.49 -2.49 30.97
CA HIS A 523 1.73 -1.25 30.22
C HIS A 523 0.43 -0.60 29.74
N GLN A 524 -0.71 -1.16 30.10
CA GLN A 524 -2.02 -0.60 29.81
C GLN A 524 -2.44 0.36 30.93
N ASN A 525 -3.17 1.42 30.57
CA ASN A 525 -3.74 2.39 31.52
C ASN A 525 -2.69 3.04 32.44
N LEU A 526 -1.46 3.23 31.96
CA LEU A 526 -0.40 3.92 32.72
C LEU A 526 -0.75 5.39 33.01
N ARG A 527 -1.63 5.98 32.21
CA ARG A 527 -2.17 7.32 32.36
C ARG A 527 -3.55 7.45 31.72
N ALA A 528 -4.27 8.50 32.12
CA ALA A 528 -5.49 8.94 31.44
C ALA A 528 -5.19 9.51 30.03
N ILE A 529 -6.26 9.64 29.22
CA ILE A 529 -6.19 10.29 27.91
C ILE A 529 -5.74 11.74 28.10
N LYS A 530 -4.79 12.19 27.26
CA LYS A 530 -4.20 13.53 27.34
C LYS A 530 -4.19 14.18 25.96
N GLN A 531 -4.47 15.48 25.89
CA GLN A 531 -4.33 16.26 24.66
C GLN A 531 -2.85 16.41 24.30
N PHE A 532 -2.49 16.03 23.08
CA PHE A 532 -1.20 16.32 22.48
C PHE A 532 -1.42 17.33 21.35
N ASP A 533 -0.85 18.52 21.53
CA ASP A 533 -0.86 19.55 20.50
C ASP A 533 0.15 19.20 19.43
N VAL A 534 -0.34 18.60 18.35
CA VAL A 534 0.44 18.22 17.18
C VAL A 534 -0.23 18.84 15.97
N GLY A 535 0.54 19.61 15.21
CA GLY A 535 0.03 20.32 14.04
C GLY A 535 -0.24 19.40 12.85
N THR A 536 -0.59 20.02 11.74
CA THR A 536 -0.65 19.39 10.41
C THR A 536 0.53 19.88 9.59
N ILE A 537 1.12 19.00 8.78
CA ILE A 537 2.17 19.38 7.84
C ILE A 537 1.54 20.24 6.75
N GLN A 538 2.06 21.46 6.60
CA GLN A 538 1.71 22.34 5.49
C GLN A 538 2.44 21.88 4.23
N LEU A 539 1.71 21.82 3.12
CA LEU A 539 2.27 21.61 1.79
C LEU A 539 2.29 22.97 1.11
N ASP A 540 3.40 23.69 1.22
CA ASP A 540 3.55 25.00 0.57
C ASP A 540 3.50 24.88 -0.96
N ASP A 541 3.18 26.00 -1.63
CA ASP A 541 3.17 26.08 -3.09
C ASP A 541 4.59 26.04 -3.66
N ASP A 542 4.91 24.97 -4.38
CA ASP A 542 6.21 24.73 -5.00
C ASP A 542 6.42 25.56 -6.30
N SER A 543 5.47 26.41 -6.70
CA SER A 543 5.50 27.18 -7.96
C SER A 543 6.75 28.04 -8.17
N HIS A 544 7.40 28.48 -7.09
CA HIS A 544 8.61 29.30 -7.10
C HIS A 544 9.91 28.51 -6.84
N SER A 545 9.84 27.19 -6.78
CA SER A 545 10.99 26.31 -6.59
C SER A 545 11.66 25.99 -7.92
N LEU A 546 12.98 26.09 -7.99
CA LEU A 546 13.78 25.68 -9.15
C LEU A 546 13.60 24.19 -9.42
N THR A 547 13.67 23.38 -8.37
CA THR A 547 13.42 21.93 -8.40
C THR A 547 12.97 21.40 -7.03
N ASN A 548 12.25 20.27 -7.06
CA ASN A 548 11.83 19.55 -5.86
C ASN A 548 12.63 18.26 -5.72
N VAL A 549 13.30 18.10 -4.59
CA VAL A 549 14.10 16.91 -4.26
C VAL A 549 13.50 16.18 -3.06
N GLY A 550 13.72 14.87 -2.99
CA GLY A 550 13.22 14.01 -1.93
C GLY A 550 14.35 13.43 -1.10
N PHE A 551 14.14 13.24 0.20
CA PHE A 551 15.15 12.64 1.07
C PHE A 551 14.54 11.60 2.01
N LEU A 552 15.06 10.37 1.95
CA LEU A 552 14.64 9.27 2.83
C LEU A 552 15.40 9.30 4.15
N VAL A 553 14.64 9.20 5.24
CA VAL A 553 15.15 9.21 6.61
C VAL A 553 14.55 8.03 7.39
N HIS A 554 15.30 7.44 8.30
CA HIS A 554 14.75 6.50 9.29
C HIS A 554 14.91 7.08 10.70
N TYR A 555 14.22 6.52 11.70
CA TYR A 555 14.42 6.94 13.08
C TYR A 555 15.84 6.57 13.53
N ILE A 556 16.61 7.54 14.03
CA ILE A 556 18.00 7.33 14.44
C ILE A 556 18.05 6.48 15.71
N ASN A 557 17.22 6.83 16.69
CA ASN A 557 17.09 6.15 17.97
C ASN A 557 15.65 6.24 18.51
N LEU A 558 15.41 5.65 19.68
CA LEU A 558 14.10 5.67 20.32
C LEU A 558 13.67 7.07 20.80
N GLY A 559 14.61 7.96 21.09
CA GLY A 559 14.33 9.36 21.40
C GLY A 559 13.66 10.09 20.23
N SER A 560 14.14 9.86 19.00
CA SER A 560 13.50 10.37 17.77
C SER A 560 12.05 9.91 17.65
N ILE A 561 11.74 8.65 17.99
CA ILE A 561 10.36 8.14 17.95
C ILE A 561 9.49 8.87 18.97
N LYS A 562 9.97 9.08 20.21
CA LYS A 562 9.23 9.81 21.25
C LYS A 562 8.98 11.26 20.87
N GLN A 563 9.93 11.93 20.22
CA GLN A 563 9.72 13.28 19.68
C GLN A 563 8.63 13.30 18.61
N CYS A 564 8.65 12.33 17.71
CA CYS A 564 7.68 12.21 16.62
C CYS A 564 6.29 11.73 17.09
N ILE A 565 6.23 11.01 18.21
CA ILE A 565 5.02 10.46 18.81
C ILE A 565 5.04 10.75 20.33
N PRO A 566 4.79 12.00 20.75
CA PRO A 566 4.94 12.43 22.15
C PRO A 566 4.09 11.64 23.14
N SER A 567 2.97 11.06 22.70
CA SER A 567 2.10 10.27 23.55
C SER A 567 2.70 8.96 24.05
N LEU A 568 3.77 8.48 23.40
CA LEU A 568 4.56 7.32 23.85
C LEU A 568 5.56 7.67 24.96
N ASP A 569 5.64 8.95 25.35
CA ASP A 569 6.46 9.32 26.49
C ASP A 569 5.95 8.64 27.78
N GLY A 570 6.88 8.20 28.62
CA GLY A 570 6.61 7.34 29.77
C GLY A 570 6.55 5.83 29.50
N LEU A 571 6.48 5.38 28.24
CA LEU A 571 6.64 3.95 27.93
C LEU A 571 8.10 3.49 27.99
N PRO A 572 8.38 2.27 28.50
CA PRO A 572 9.71 1.69 28.45
C PRO A 572 10.20 1.53 27.01
N ASN A 573 11.48 1.82 26.79
CA ASN A 573 12.13 1.79 25.48
C ASN A 573 11.98 0.43 24.77
N GLY A 574 12.06 -0.68 25.50
CA GLY A 574 11.86 -2.03 24.95
C GLY A 574 10.46 -2.23 24.35
N VAL A 575 9.42 -1.71 25.01
CA VAL A 575 8.02 -1.84 24.57
C VAL A 575 7.79 -1.09 23.26
N ILE A 576 8.33 0.14 23.15
CA ILE A 576 8.25 0.94 21.94
C ILE A 576 8.97 0.22 20.78
N SER A 577 10.16 -0.33 21.03
CA SER A 577 10.92 -1.06 20.01
C SER A 577 10.18 -2.30 19.52
N ASP A 578 9.60 -3.08 20.42
CA ASP A 578 8.86 -4.31 20.07
C ASP A 578 7.61 -4.00 19.27
N PHE A 579 6.89 -2.93 19.64
CA PHE A 579 5.71 -2.46 18.91
C PHE A 579 6.10 -1.97 17.50
N ALA A 580 7.11 -1.10 17.39
CA ALA A 580 7.61 -0.61 16.10
C ALA A 580 8.03 -1.77 15.18
N LEU A 581 8.68 -2.80 15.75
CA LEU A 581 9.09 -3.99 15.01
C LEU A 581 7.89 -4.78 14.47
N LYS A 582 6.88 -5.06 15.30
CA LYS A 582 5.65 -5.75 14.89
C LYS A 582 4.91 -4.97 13.79
N CYS A 583 4.96 -3.63 13.85
CA CYS A 583 4.33 -2.76 12.87
C CYS A 583 5.17 -2.54 11.60
N THR A 584 6.46 -2.89 11.57
CA THR A 584 7.36 -2.57 10.43
C THR A 584 6.84 -3.15 9.10
N ARG A 585 6.23 -4.35 9.12
CA ARG A 585 5.67 -5.00 7.91
C ARG A 585 4.44 -4.26 7.34
N PHE A 586 3.69 -3.61 8.22
CA PHE A 586 2.39 -3.02 7.91
C PHE A 586 2.43 -1.49 7.86
N GLY A 587 3.48 -0.86 8.40
CA GLY A 587 3.63 0.59 8.40
C GLY A 587 3.79 1.17 6.99
N ALA A 588 3.29 2.39 6.82
CA ALA A 588 3.55 3.20 5.64
C ALA A 588 4.63 4.26 5.94
N PRO A 589 5.36 4.72 4.91
CA PRO A 589 6.27 5.84 5.06
C PRO A 589 5.50 7.13 5.42
N VAL A 590 6.12 7.95 6.26
CA VAL A 590 5.57 9.19 6.81
C VAL A 590 6.22 10.39 6.14
N LEU A 591 5.45 11.44 5.84
CA LEU A 591 5.97 12.75 5.49
C LEU A 591 6.45 13.42 6.79
N LEU A 592 7.72 13.81 6.85
CA LEU A 592 8.28 14.49 8.01
C LEU A 592 8.14 16.01 7.88
N GLY A 593 8.12 16.52 6.65
CA GLY A 593 7.98 17.93 6.34
C GLY A 593 8.60 18.31 5.01
N ARG A 594 8.47 19.57 4.65
CA ARG A 594 9.14 20.21 3.53
C ARG A 594 9.90 21.43 4.04
N ASN A 595 11.06 21.69 3.45
CA ASN A 595 11.82 22.89 3.72
C ASN A 595 12.26 23.51 2.39
N GLU A 596 12.18 24.83 2.31
CA GLU A 596 12.72 25.59 1.19
C GLU A 596 14.14 26.01 1.56
N ILE A 597 15.08 25.83 0.65
CA ILE A 597 16.48 26.21 0.87
C ILE A 597 16.94 27.10 -0.27
N ARG A 598 17.59 28.22 0.08
CA ARG A 598 18.17 29.16 -0.88
C ARG A 598 19.68 29.08 -0.87
N ASN A 599 20.29 29.08 -2.04
CA ASN A 599 21.74 29.18 -2.16
C ASN A 599 22.20 30.66 -2.14
N LEU A 600 23.51 30.89 -2.30
CA LEU A 600 24.09 32.24 -2.32
C LEU A 600 23.60 33.13 -3.46
N TYR A 601 23.04 32.55 -4.53
CA TYR A 601 22.50 33.29 -5.68
C TYR A 601 21.00 33.59 -5.54
N GLY A 602 20.38 33.18 -4.42
CA GLY A 602 18.94 33.32 -4.19
C GLY A 602 18.07 32.28 -4.91
N GLU A 603 18.68 31.35 -5.66
CA GLU A 603 17.98 30.22 -6.25
C GLU A 603 17.41 29.35 -5.12
N LYS A 604 16.18 28.88 -5.32
CA LYS A 604 15.40 28.19 -4.29
C LYS A 604 15.11 26.76 -4.73
N ILE A 605 15.26 25.79 -3.83
CA ILE A 605 14.78 24.42 -4.01
C ILE A 605 13.87 24.03 -2.85
N THR A 606 13.00 23.05 -3.07
CA THR A 606 12.22 22.43 -2.00
C THR A 606 12.73 21.02 -1.73
N ILE A 607 13.10 20.72 -0.49
CA ILE A 607 13.44 19.37 -0.04
C ILE A 607 12.26 18.77 0.73
N THR A 608 11.80 17.59 0.31
CA THR A 608 10.74 16.82 0.96
C THR A 608 11.33 15.65 1.75
N PHE A 609 11.09 15.61 3.06
CA PHE A 609 11.59 14.56 3.94
C PHE A 609 10.55 13.44 4.14
N VAL A 610 10.94 12.20 3.87
CA VAL A 610 10.09 11.01 4.06
C VAL A 610 10.75 10.04 5.03
N GLY A 611 10.07 9.80 6.14
CA GLY A 611 10.43 8.86 7.19
C GLY A 611 10.00 7.44 6.84
N VAL A 612 10.88 6.46 7.05
CA VAL A 612 10.56 5.04 7.03
C VAL A 612 10.58 4.47 8.46
N PRO A 613 9.58 3.64 8.84
CA PRO A 613 9.31 3.31 10.24
C PRO A 613 10.20 2.18 10.79
N PHE A 614 11.51 2.37 10.78
CA PHE A 614 12.47 1.43 11.38
C PHE A 614 13.66 2.16 12.02
N ILE A 615 14.41 1.44 12.87
CA ILE A 615 15.58 1.94 13.62
C ILE A 615 16.83 1.18 13.20
N SER A 616 17.98 1.86 13.11
CA SER A 616 19.28 1.27 12.73
C SER A 616 19.64 0.01 13.51
N LYS A 617 19.44 0.03 14.84
CA LYS A 617 19.75 -1.08 15.74
C LYS A 617 18.98 -2.35 15.36
N THR A 618 17.67 -2.21 15.18
CA THR A 618 16.77 -3.31 14.84
C THR A 618 17.10 -3.92 13.48
N ILE A 619 17.39 -3.09 12.47
CA ILE A 619 17.84 -3.56 11.14
C ILE A 619 19.05 -4.45 11.29
N LYS A 620 20.07 -3.99 12.03
CA LYS A 620 21.33 -4.71 12.19
C LYS A 620 21.13 -6.05 12.91
N GLU A 621 20.37 -6.05 14.00
CA GLU A 621 20.04 -7.26 14.75
C GLU A 621 19.29 -8.28 13.88
N GLN A 622 18.31 -7.83 13.09
CA GLN A 622 17.53 -8.71 12.22
C GLN A 622 18.35 -9.23 11.03
N LEU A 623 19.13 -8.37 10.37
CA LEU A 623 19.99 -8.79 9.25
C LEU A 623 21.08 -9.77 9.69
N ASN A 624 21.56 -9.66 10.93
CA ASN A 624 22.49 -10.65 11.52
C ASN A 624 21.80 -12.00 11.78
N ARG A 625 20.50 -12.00 12.11
CA ARG A 625 19.72 -13.23 12.32
C ARG A 625 19.39 -13.92 11.01
N SER A 626 18.94 -13.19 9.99
CA SER A 626 18.63 -13.77 8.68
C SER A 626 18.51 -12.74 7.57
N ARG A 627 19.00 -13.08 6.39
CA ARG A 627 18.97 -12.22 5.20
C ARG A 627 17.55 -11.99 4.65
N HIS A 628 16.57 -12.82 4.98
CA HIS A 628 15.19 -12.62 4.48
C HIS A 628 14.61 -11.25 4.89
N TYR A 629 15.02 -10.69 6.03
CA TYR A 629 14.57 -9.37 6.50
C TYR A 629 15.00 -8.23 5.57
N LEU A 630 16.08 -8.40 4.80
CA LEU A 630 16.57 -7.37 3.88
C LEU A 630 15.49 -6.97 2.87
N LYS A 631 14.74 -7.94 2.36
CA LYS A 631 13.68 -7.69 1.38
C LYS A 631 12.57 -6.81 1.95
N TYR A 632 12.20 -7.00 3.22
CA TYR A 632 11.17 -6.18 3.87
C TYR A 632 11.58 -4.72 4.01
N TYR A 633 12.83 -4.47 4.38
CA TYR A 633 13.35 -3.10 4.48
C TYR A 633 13.46 -2.45 3.11
N GLN A 634 13.91 -3.19 2.08
CA GLN A 634 13.96 -2.70 0.71
C GLN A 634 12.56 -2.37 0.16
N ASP A 635 11.56 -3.20 0.43
CA ASP A 635 10.18 -2.94 0.00
C ASP A 635 9.62 -1.70 0.71
N THR A 636 9.95 -1.48 1.97
CA THR A 636 9.55 -0.28 2.74
C THR A 636 10.19 0.99 2.17
N CYS A 637 11.50 0.97 1.89
CA CYS A 637 12.18 2.07 1.19
C CYS A 637 11.59 2.30 -0.21
N SER A 638 11.26 1.23 -0.95
CA SER A 638 10.66 1.33 -2.28
C SER A 638 9.28 1.98 -2.23
N LYS A 639 8.47 1.72 -1.20
CA LYS A 639 7.20 2.43 -0.96
C LYS A 639 7.43 3.92 -0.73
N ALA A 640 8.46 4.30 0.04
CA ALA A 640 8.81 5.70 0.27
C ALA A 640 9.27 6.42 -1.01
N ILE A 641 10.12 5.76 -1.80
CA ILE A 641 10.58 6.26 -3.11
C ILE A 641 9.40 6.45 -4.06
N ASN A 642 8.51 5.46 -4.16
CA ASN A 642 7.31 5.56 -5.00
C ASN A 642 6.35 6.64 -4.51
N PHE A 643 6.29 6.90 -3.20
CA PHE A 643 5.50 8.00 -2.66
C PHE A 643 6.05 9.36 -3.12
N LEU A 644 7.37 9.59 -3.03
CA LEU A 644 8.02 10.79 -3.55
C LEU A 644 7.82 10.93 -5.07
N TYR A 645 7.96 9.83 -5.83
CA TYR A 645 7.75 9.85 -7.27
C TYR A 645 6.33 10.27 -7.67
N LYS A 646 5.31 9.80 -6.93
CA LYS A 646 3.91 10.22 -7.14
C LYS A 646 3.67 11.69 -6.81
N MET A 647 4.54 12.32 -6.02
CA MET A 647 4.54 13.77 -5.76
C MET A 647 5.30 14.56 -6.84
N GLY A 648 5.73 13.92 -7.93
CA GLY A 648 6.50 14.56 -9.01
C GLY A 648 8.00 14.67 -8.75
N ILE A 649 8.51 14.10 -7.66
CA ILE A 649 9.93 14.20 -7.28
C ILE A 649 10.71 13.07 -7.94
N THR A 650 11.69 13.43 -8.76
CA THR A 650 12.53 12.47 -9.51
C THR A 650 13.95 12.33 -8.97
N THR A 651 14.45 13.33 -8.24
CA THR A 651 15.77 13.29 -7.58
C THR A 651 15.60 12.98 -6.10
N ILE A 652 16.13 11.83 -5.66
CA ILE A 652 15.90 11.28 -4.33
C ILE A 652 17.22 10.86 -3.65
N GLY A 653 17.46 11.42 -2.46
CA GLY A 653 18.55 11.03 -1.58
C GLY A 653 18.19 9.90 -0.62
N LEU A 654 19.10 8.95 -0.47
CA LEU A 654 19.02 7.83 0.47
C LEU A 654 19.86 8.14 1.70
N GLY A 655 19.24 8.58 2.78
CA GLY A 655 19.93 8.91 4.03
C GLY A 655 20.31 7.69 4.87
N GLN A 656 21.50 7.75 5.49
CA GLN A 656 21.93 6.83 6.56
C GLN A 656 21.80 5.35 6.17
N PHE A 657 21.13 4.50 6.98
CA PHE A 657 21.00 3.06 6.70
C PHE A 657 20.13 2.75 5.49
N THR A 658 19.32 3.69 4.99
CA THR A 658 18.51 3.43 3.79
C THR A 658 19.39 3.23 2.56
N SER A 659 20.53 3.94 2.47
CA SER A 659 21.54 3.73 1.43
C SER A 659 22.13 2.31 1.48
N ILE A 660 22.42 1.79 2.67
CA ILE A 660 23.02 0.47 2.89
C ILE A 660 22.02 -0.63 2.51
N ILE A 661 20.79 -0.53 3.00
CA ILE A 661 19.70 -1.48 2.68
C ILE A 661 19.44 -1.53 1.17
N MET A 662 19.47 -0.36 0.53
CA MET A 662 19.24 -0.22 -0.90
C MET A 662 20.51 -0.46 -1.75
N GLN A 663 21.56 -1.04 -1.16
CA GLN A 663 22.81 -1.41 -1.85
C GLN A 663 23.44 -0.23 -2.61
N ASN A 664 23.58 0.92 -1.93
CA ASN A 664 24.02 2.18 -2.50
C ASN A 664 23.19 2.63 -3.72
N GLY A 665 21.86 2.44 -3.63
CA GLY A 665 20.90 2.78 -4.68
C GLY A 665 20.63 1.66 -5.69
N ARG A 666 21.47 0.62 -5.78
CA ARG A 666 21.32 -0.46 -6.78
C ARG A 666 20.03 -1.27 -6.68
N ALA A 667 19.40 -1.28 -5.51
CA ALA A 667 18.12 -1.96 -5.31
C ALA A 667 16.90 -1.13 -5.78
N VAL A 668 17.09 0.11 -6.24
CA VAL A 668 16.00 0.95 -6.75
C VAL A 668 15.68 0.53 -8.19
N ASN A 669 14.48 -0.03 -8.39
CA ASN A 669 14.02 -0.52 -9.69
C ASN A 669 13.14 0.52 -10.42
N ASN A 670 13.72 1.67 -10.77
CA ASN A 670 13.05 2.69 -11.59
C ASN A 670 14.07 3.57 -12.32
N SER A 671 14.17 3.40 -13.64
CA SER A 671 15.12 4.13 -14.49
C SER A 671 14.81 5.62 -14.66
N LYS A 672 13.62 6.08 -14.25
CA LYS A 672 13.21 7.49 -14.33
C LYS A 672 13.65 8.31 -13.10
N LEU A 673 14.28 7.68 -12.12
CA LEU A 673 14.71 8.32 -10.88
C LEU A 673 16.22 8.58 -10.88
N ASN A 674 16.59 9.74 -10.33
CA ASN A 674 17.97 10.08 -10.03
C ASN A 674 18.21 9.82 -8.54
N ILE A 675 19.04 8.84 -8.23
CA ILE A 675 19.32 8.42 -6.85
C ILE A 675 20.67 8.95 -6.41
N THR A 676 20.72 9.48 -5.18
CA THR A 676 21.97 9.78 -4.49
C THR A 676 22.05 9.08 -3.13
N THR A 677 23.26 8.65 -2.75
CA THR A 677 23.55 8.14 -1.39
C THR A 677 24.16 9.20 -0.47
N GLY A 678 24.54 10.36 -1.01
CA GLY A 678 25.21 11.41 -0.24
C GLY A 678 26.66 11.12 0.15
N ASN A 679 27.21 9.99 -0.31
CA ASN A 679 28.53 9.53 0.09
C ASN A 679 29.66 10.43 -0.45
N SER A 680 29.53 10.98 -1.67
CA SER A 680 30.59 11.82 -2.26
C SER A 680 30.79 13.10 -1.45
N PHE A 681 29.70 13.80 -1.12
CA PHE A 681 29.79 15.05 -0.35
C PHE A 681 30.18 14.80 1.11
N THR A 682 29.78 13.66 1.68
CA THR A 682 30.24 13.23 3.01
C THR A 682 31.76 13.03 3.05
N VAL A 683 32.33 12.36 2.05
CA VAL A 683 33.80 12.20 1.91
C VAL A 683 34.47 13.57 1.75
N TYR A 684 33.95 14.42 0.87
CA TYR A 684 34.50 15.76 0.67
C TYR A 684 34.52 16.59 1.96
N SER A 685 33.41 16.60 2.72
CA SER A 685 33.31 17.31 3.99
C SER A 685 34.33 16.83 5.02
N ALA A 686 34.46 15.51 5.16
CA ALA A 686 35.45 14.90 6.06
C ALA A 686 36.88 15.27 5.67
N LEU A 687 37.22 15.21 4.37
CA LEU A 687 38.55 15.56 3.86
C LEU A 687 38.90 17.00 4.14
N LYS A 688 37.99 17.94 3.92
CA LYS A 688 38.22 19.36 4.17
C LYS A 688 38.57 19.62 5.64
N GLN A 689 37.85 18.97 6.57
CA GLN A 689 38.15 19.07 8.00
C GLN A 689 39.52 18.50 8.38
N VAL A 690 39.90 17.37 7.79
CA VAL A 690 41.21 16.75 8.00
C VAL A 690 42.32 17.62 7.41
N HIS A 691 42.15 18.17 6.20
CA HIS A 691 43.14 19.05 5.57
C HIS A 691 43.37 20.34 6.36
N MET A 692 42.31 20.96 6.88
CA MET A 692 42.43 22.13 7.76
C MET A 692 43.30 21.80 8.99
N GLU A 693 43.03 20.66 9.63
CA GLU A 693 43.80 20.22 10.80
C GLU A 693 45.27 19.94 10.47
N ILE A 694 45.55 19.28 9.33
CA ILE A 694 46.92 19.01 8.88
C ILE A 694 47.68 20.32 8.65
N ARG A 695 47.02 21.32 8.05
CA ARG A 695 47.60 22.67 7.83
C ARG A 695 47.86 23.40 9.15
N GLU A 696 46.93 23.33 10.11
CA GLU A 696 47.04 23.96 11.42
C GLU A 696 48.18 23.37 12.28
N ARG A 697 48.35 22.04 12.26
CA ARG A 697 49.31 21.33 13.13
C ARG A 697 50.78 21.58 12.82
N LYS A 698 51.13 21.98 11.58
CA LYS A 698 52.53 22.20 11.11
C LYS A 698 53.53 21.08 11.51
N LYS A 699 53.07 19.84 11.75
CA LYS A 699 53.94 18.74 12.18
C LYS A 699 54.74 18.16 10.99
N ALA A 700 55.98 17.79 11.26
CA ALA A 700 56.85 17.12 10.28
C ALA A 700 56.30 15.74 9.86
N PHE A 701 55.65 15.02 10.79
CA PHE A 701 55.13 13.66 10.61
C PHE A 701 53.69 13.54 11.13
N THR A 702 52.77 12.98 10.34
CA THR A 702 51.33 12.84 10.66
C THR A 702 50.87 11.39 10.43
N LYS A 703 50.41 10.74 11.50
CA LYS A 703 49.76 9.42 11.44
C LYS A 703 48.24 9.57 11.42
N ILE A 704 47.58 9.00 10.41
CA ILE A 704 46.12 9.06 10.28
C ILE A 704 45.51 7.67 10.45
N ALA A 705 44.45 7.55 11.24
CA ALA A 705 43.62 6.35 11.31
C ALA A 705 42.32 6.53 10.52
N VAL A 706 41.88 5.48 9.83
CA VAL A 706 40.56 5.40 9.22
C VAL A 706 39.82 4.21 9.82
N ILE A 707 38.80 4.51 10.61
CA ILE A 707 37.98 3.53 11.33
C ILE A 707 36.76 3.18 10.48
N GLY A 708 36.45 1.88 10.35
CA GLY A 708 35.41 1.40 9.46
C GLY A 708 35.96 1.00 8.08
N ALA A 709 37.21 0.55 8.02
CA ALA A 709 37.97 0.27 6.79
C ALA A 709 37.31 -0.69 5.79
N GLY A 710 36.26 -1.43 6.17
CA GLY A 710 35.49 -2.28 5.24
C GLY A 710 34.38 -1.56 4.46
N GLY A 711 34.19 -0.25 4.64
CA GLY A 711 33.12 0.54 4.01
C GLY A 711 33.59 1.43 2.85
N ASN A 712 32.68 1.73 1.92
CA ASN A 712 32.97 2.51 0.70
C ASN A 712 33.51 3.93 0.99
N ILE A 713 32.94 4.62 1.97
CA ILE A 713 33.37 5.97 2.39
C ILE A 713 34.81 5.92 2.89
N ALA A 714 35.10 4.97 3.80
CA ALA A 714 36.45 4.76 4.34
C ALA A 714 37.47 4.45 3.25
N THR A 715 37.09 3.67 2.23
CA THR A 715 37.96 3.33 1.10
C THR A 715 38.38 4.56 0.30
N VAL A 716 37.42 5.40 -0.11
CA VAL A 716 37.74 6.59 -0.91
C VAL A 716 38.46 7.65 -0.08
N LEU A 717 38.08 7.82 1.19
CA LEU A 717 38.82 8.69 2.13
C LEU A 717 40.28 8.27 2.25
N SER A 718 40.55 6.97 2.42
CA SER A 718 41.91 6.46 2.59
C SER A 718 42.77 6.73 1.37
N ILE A 719 42.22 6.59 0.16
CA ILE A 719 42.92 6.93 -1.09
C ILE A 719 43.24 8.43 -1.15
N LEU A 720 42.26 9.29 -0.86
CA LEU A 720 42.42 10.74 -0.92
C LEU A 720 43.36 11.31 0.15
N LEU A 721 43.62 10.55 1.22
CA LEU A 721 44.54 10.93 2.29
C LEU A 721 45.99 10.45 2.07
N LEU A 722 46.27 9.64 1.05
CA LEU A 722 47.61 9.10 0.79
C LEU A 722 48.67 10.19 0.60
N ASP A 723 48.32 11.28 -0.09
CA ASP A 723 49.24 12.39 -0.34
C ASP A 723 49.48 13.28 0.91
N HIS A 724 48.74 13.05 1.99
CA HIS A 724 48.66 13.96 3.14
C HIS A 724 49.06 13.33 4.48
N CYS A 725 49.52 12.08 4.49
CA CYS A 725 49.98 11.40 5.70
C CYS A 725 51.35 10.73 5.50
N ASP A 726 51.98 10.38 6.62
CA ASP A 726 53.25 9.64 6.66
C ASP A 726 53.05 8.17 7.02
N SER A 727 51.89 7.84 7.62
CA SER A 727 51.42 6.49 7.87
C SER A 727 49.90 6.49 8.00
N LEU A 728 49.27 5.44 7.48
CA LEU A 728 47.83 5.22 7.52
C LEU A 728 47.50 3.94 8.30
N LEU A 729 46.64 4.05 9.30
CA LEU A 729 46.11 2.93 10.09
C LEU A 729 44.67 2.63 9.66
N LEU A 730 44.44 1.47 9.05
CA LEU A 730 43.11 0.96 8.71
C LEU A 730 42.56 0.13 9.87
N VAL A 731 41.47 0.60 10.48
CA VAL A 731 40.81 -0.12 11.59
C VAL A 731 39.51 -0.75 11.11
N GLY A 732 39.47 -2.08 11.12
CA GLY A 732 38.32 -2.91 10.74
C GLY A 732 37.81 -3.78 11.89
N ASN A 733 36.79 -4.60 11.64
CA ASN A 733 36.28 -5.59 12.60
C ASN A 733 36.58 -7.01 12.10
N PHE A 734 37.54 -7.72 12.71
CA PHE A 734 37.97 -9.05 12.23
C PHE A 734 36.86 -10.10 12.25
N LYS A 735 35.84 -10.00 13.11
CA LYS A 735 34.75 -11.00 13.13
C LYS A 735 33.84 -10.93 11.89
N ASN A 736 33.72 -9.76 11.23
CA ASN A 736 32.68 -9.51 10.23
C ASN A 736 33.17 -8.90 8.91
N SER A 737 34.37 -8.28 8.87
CA SER A 737 34.84 -7.51 7.71
C SER A 737 36.31 -7.71 7.35
N GLU A 738 36.97 -8.75 7.86
CA GLU A 738 38.39 -9.02 7.63
C GLU A 738 38.77 -9.00 6.15
N ASN A 739 38.11 -9.81 5.33
CA ASN A 739 38.36 -9.88 3.89
C ASN A 739 38.16 -8.53 3.18
N LYS A 740 37.23 -7.70 3.66
CA LYS A 740 37.00 -6.35 3.10
C LYS A 740 38.11 -5.39 3.49
N THR A 741 38.60 -5.48 4.73
CA THR A 741 39.70 -4.65 5.22
C THR A 741 41.01 -5.03 4.50
N ILE A 742 41.25 -6.33 4.27
CA ILE A 742 42.37 -6.82 3.44
C ILE A 742 42.25 -6.32 2.00
N GLY A 743 41.08 -6.49 1.37
CA GLY A 743 40.86 -6.00 0.01
C GLY A 743 41.03 -4.49 -0.12
N HIS A 744 40.66 -3.71 0.90
CA HIS A 744 40.90 -2.27 0.94
C HIS A 744 42.39 -1.96 1.06
N ALA A 745 43.13 -2.62 1.95
CA ALA A 745 44.58 -2.42 2.04
C ALA A 745 45.27 -2.73 0.70
N GLU A 746 44.88 -3.81 0.03
CA GLU A 746 45.39 -4.18 -1.29
C GLU A 746 45.10 -3.09 -2.34
N LEU A 747 43.90 -2.52 -2.34
CA LEU A 747 43.52 -1.43 -3.24
C LEU A 747 44.37 -0.17 -3.00
N LEU A 748 44.66 0.16 -1.73
CA LEU A 748 45.54 1.29 -1.41
C LEU A 748 46.96 1.06 -1.90
N LEU A 749 47.49 -0.15 -1.72
CA LEU A 749 48.83 -0.50 -2.19
C LEU A 749 48.91 -0.42 -3.73
N LYS A 750 47.88 -0.91 -4.44
CA LYS A 750 47.74 -0.77 -5.89
C LYS A 750 47.77 0.69 -6.32
N GLN A 751 46.99 1.54 -5.66
CA GLN A 751 46.94 2.97 -5.96
C GLN A 751 48.29 3.66 -5.68
N LEU A 752 48.92 3.38 -4.53
CA LEU A 752 50.24 3.90 -4.16
C LEU A 752 51.31 3.57 -5.20
N LEU A 753 51.39 2.30 -5.61
CA LEU A 753 52.37 1.85 -6.58
C LEU A 753 52.06 2.42 -7.97
N SER A 754 50.79 2.50 -8.37
CA SER A 754 50.38 3.13 -9.63
C SER A 754 50.75 4.62 -9.66
N ASP A 755 50.50 5.35 -8.57
CA ASP A 755 50.91 6.74 -8.42
C ASP A 755 52.43 6.89 -8.55
N LEU A 756 53.22 5.99 -7.97
CA LEU A 756 54.70 5.99 -8.06
C LEU A 756 55.23 5.67 -9.46
N LEU A 757 54.46 4.95 -10.28
CA LEU A 757 54.81 4.66 -11.68
C LEU A 757 54.46 5.83 -12.61
N ASN A 758 53.42 6.60 -12.27
CA ASN A 758 52.81 7.58 -13.18
C ASN A 758 53.08 9.05 -12.80
N LYS A 759 53.31 9.38 -11.52
CA LYS A 759 53.58 10.75 -11.05
C LYS A 759 55.07 11.07 -11.08
N THR A 760 55.43 12.33 -11.32
CA THR A 760 56.82 12.80 -11.19
C THR A 760 57.21 12.92 -9.71
N SER A 761 58.51 12.85 -9.38
CA SER A 761 59.00 12.87 -8.00
C SER A 761 58.57 14.09 -7.18
N VAL A 762 58.31 15.22 -7.85
CA VAL A 762 57.81 16.48 -7.25
C VAL A 762 56.34 16.38 -6.83
N GLN A 763 55.56 15.48 -7.45
CA GLN A 763 54.12 15.30 -7.22
C GLN A 763 53.81 14.21 -6.18
N LEU A 764 54.82 13.52 -5.62
CA LEU A 764 54.63 12.41 -4.69
C LEU A 764 54.46 12.88 -3.24
N GLY A 765 53.39 12.40 -2.59
CA GLY A 765 53.13 12.59 -1.18
C GLY A 765 54.17 11.96 -0.25
N LYS A 766 54.11 12.30 1.04
CA LYS A 766 55.07 11.81 2.05
C LYS A 766 55.01 10.29 2.22
N LEU A 767 53.82 9.70 2.21
CA LEU A 767 53.63 8.25 2.27
C LEU A 767 54.27 7.54 1.06
N HIS A 768 54.06 8.06 -0.16
CA HIS A 768 54.61 7.49 -1.40
C HIS A 768 56.14 7.41 -1.36
N LYS A 769 56.79 8.43 -0.78
CA LYS A 769 58.26 8.47 -0.65
C LYS A 769 58.81 7.30 0.19
N ARG A 770 58.02 6.71 1.09
CA ARG A 770 58.42 5.54 1.89
C ARG A 770 58.53 4.25 1.07
N PHE A 771 57.97 4.21 -0.13
CA PHE A 771 58.08 3.08 -1.05
C PHE A 771 59.18 3.26 -2.10
N LEU A 772 59.88 4.41 -2.11
CA LEU A 772 61.05 4.61 -2.97
C LEU A 772 62.15 3.63 -2.58
N GLY A 773 62.63 2.83 -3.55
CA GLY A 773 63.62 1.79 -3.32
C GLY A 773 63.04 0.43 -2.88
N SER A 774 61.73 0.35 -2.62
CA SER A 774 61.08 -0.91 -2.20
C SER A 774 61.16 -2.01 -3.27
N THR A 775 61.22 -3.26 -2.82
CA THR A 775 61.18 -4.44 -3.70
C THR A 775 59.84 -4.54 -4.42
N LEU A 776 58.75 -4.11 -3.78
CA LEU A 776 57.44 -3.96 -4.39
C LEU A 776 57.44 -3.00 -5.59
N LEU A 777 58.03 -1.80 -5.46
CA LEU A 777 58.11 -0.83 -6.55
C LEU A 777 59.00 -1.33 -7.70
N LYS A 778 60.11 -2.01 -7.39
CA LYS A 778 60.97 -2.63 -8.41
C LYS A 778 60.21 -3.69 -9.21
N LYS A 779 59.45 -4.56 -8.54
CA LYS A 779 58.60 -5.56 -9.20
C LYS A 779 57.49 -4.94 -10.03
N ALA A 780 56.81 -3.92 -9.52
CA ALA A 780 55.77 -3.20 -10.26
C ALA A 780 56.30 -2.47 -11.51
N LYS A 781 57.56 -2.00 -11.48
CA LYS A 781 58.24 -1.43 -12.66
C LYS A 781 58.61 -2.47 -13.71
N ALA A 782 58.96 -3.68 -13.27
CA ALA A 782 59.40 -4.76 -14.16
C ALA A 782 58.23 -5.51 -14.82
N ASP A 783 57.09 -5.59 -14.16
CA ASP A 783 55.90 -6.30 -14.64
C ASP A 783 54.63 -5.51 -14.29
N SER A 784 53.93 -5.02 -15.32
CA SER A 784 52.69 -4.25 -15.17
C SER A 784 51.51 -5.10 -14.67
N THR A 785 51.58 -6.43 -14.81
CA THR A 785 50.56 -7.37 -14.32
C THR A 785 50.73 -7.71 -12.84
N PHE A 786 51.91 -7.43 -12.26
CA PHE A 786 52.25 -7.69 -10.86
C PHE A 786 51.24 -7.09 -9.88
N LEU A 787 50.73 -5.88 -10.17
CA LEU A 787 49.74 -5.21 -9.33
C LEU A 787 48.48 -6.06 -9.15
N ASN A 788 48.13 -6.91 -10.11
CA ASN A 788 46.93 -7.76 -10.08
C ASN A 788 47.23 -9.24 -9.74
N SER A 789 48.45 -9.55 -9.28
CA SER A 789 48.91 -10.93 -9.04
C SER A 789 48.28 -11.65 -7.83
N GLY A 790 47.48 -10.95 -7.01
CA GLY A 790 46.92 -11.48 -5.75
C GLY A 790 47.92 -11.66 -4.61
N LYS A 791 49.23 -11.50 -4.88
CA LYS A 791 50.33 -11.68 -3.90
C LYS A 791 50.83 -10.38 -3.28
N LEU A 792 50.20 -9.25 -3.60
CA LEU A 792 50.67 -7.91 -3.23
C LEU A 792 50.72 -7.70 -1.71
N CYS A 793 49.66 -8.04 -0.99
CA CYS A 793 49.61 -7.90 0.47
C CYS A 793 50.58 -8.84 1.19
N GLU A 794 50.77 -10.05 0.67
CA GLU A 794 51.72 -11.02 1.23
C GLU A 794 53.15 -10.49 1.16
N LEU A 795 53.57 -10.04 -0.03
CA LEU A 795 54.90 -9.46 -0.24
C LEU A 795 55.08 -8.15 0.53
N TYR A 796 54.04 -7.34 0.66
CA TYR A 796 54.07 -6.14 1.50
C TYR A 796 54.37 -6.46 2.96
N ASN A 797 53.73 -7.49 3.52
CA ASN A 797 53.95 -7.91 4.91
C ASN A 797 55.34 -8.55 5.12
N MET A 798 55.96 -9.10 4.08
CA MET A 798 57.34 -9.60 4.12
C MET A 798 58.36 -8.45 4.12
N GLU A 799 58.09 -7.37 3.37
CA GLU A 799 59.02 -6.24 3.21
C GLU A 799 58.91 -5.21 4.36
N PHE A 800 57.71 -4.91 4.84
CA PHE A 800 57.48 -3.90 5.88
C PHE A 800 57.10 -4.55 7.21
N SER A 801 57.85 -4.23 8.29
CA SER A 801 57.55 -4.75 9.63
C SER A 801 56.22 -4.21 10.18
N LYS A 802 55.50 -5.01 10.99
CA LYS A 802 54.22 -4.61 11.60
C LYS A 802 54.28 -3.35 12.47
N LYS A 803 55.45 -2.96 12.97
CA LYS A 803 55.63 -1.83 13.90
C LYS A 803 55.80 -0.48 13.19
N ASP A 804 56.29 -0.46 11.96
CA ASP A 804 56.53 0.78 11.18
C ASP A 804 56.01 0.69 9.72
N ALA A 805 54.95 -0.09 9.50
CA ALA A 805 54.33 -0.22 8.18
C ALA A 805 53.72 1.13 7.72
N PRO A 806 53.98 1.57 6.46
CA PRO A 806 53.31 2.73 5.87
C PRO A 806 51.77 2.64 5.89
N VAL A 807 51.21 1.45 5.64
CA VAL A 807 49.78 1.14 5.73
C VAL A 807 49.61 -0.02 6.71
N LYS A 808 49.13 0.27 7.92
CA LYS A 808 48.93 -0.72 8.98
C LYS A 808 47.47 -1.13 9.05
N MET A 809 47.20 -2.40 9.31
CA MET A 809 45.85 -2.93 9.50
C MET A 809 45.68 -3.36 10.95
N SER A 810 44.56 -3.00 11.58
CA SER A 810 44.25 -3.40 12.95
C SER A 810 42.77 -3.66 13.18
N CYS A 811 42.46 -4.44 14.21
CA CYS A 811 41.13 -4.53 14.82
C CYS A 811 41.08 -3.98 16.25
N ASN A 812 42.23 -3.58 16.78
CA ASN A 812 42.36 -3.19 18.17
C ASN A 812 42.27 -1.67 18.25
N LEU A 813 41.22 -1.17 18.91
CA LEU A 813 41.04 0.26 19.11
C LEU A 813 42.17 0.91 19.91
N LYS A 814 42.96 0.14 20.68
CA LYS A 814 44.14 0.65 21.39
C LYS A 814 45.22 1.19 20.45
N ASP A 815 45.30 0.70 19.21
CA ASP A 815 46.29 1.15 18.23
C ASP A 815 46.01 2.59 17.76
N LEU A 816 44.80 3.12 17.99
CA LEU A 816 44.44 4.51 17.71
C LEU A 816 45.29 5.51 18.51
N LYS A 817 45.89 5.09 19.64
CA LYS A 817 46.83 5.92 20.42
C LYS A 817 48.08 6.32 19.64
N GLU A 818 48.43 5.59 18.58
CA GLU A 818 49.59 5.92 17.75
C GLU A 818 49.28 7.10 16.79
N CYS A 819 48.01 7.40 16.53
CA CYS A 819 47.57 8.31 15.48
C CYS A 819 47.31 9.74 15.96
N ASP A 820 47.67 10.72 15.13
CA ASP A 820 47.41 12.15 15.37
C ASP A 820 46.00 12.56 14.94
N ILE A 821 45.46 11.90 13.92
CA ILE A 821 44.12 12.15 13.37
C ILE A 821 43.42 10.80 13.22
N ALA A 822 42.15 10.71 13.62
CA ALA A 822 41.30 9.55 13.38
C ALA A 822 40.03 9.99 12.64
N VAL A 823 39.74 9.36 11.51
CA VAL A 823 38.52 9.57 10.73
C VAL A 823 37.60 8.37 10.95
N VAL A 824 36.39 8.62 11.44
CA VAL A 824 35.44 7.57 11.85
C VAL A 824 34.33 7.45 10.83
N ALA A 825 34.35 6.38 10.04
CA ALA A 825 33.41 6.13 8.95
C ALA A 825 32.74 4.76 9.13
N THR A 826 31.95 4.60 10.20
CA THR A 826 31.33 3.30 10.52
C THR A 826 29.81 3.34 10.45
N ASN A 827 29.19 2.15 10.37
CA ASN A 827 27.75 1.97 10.49
C ASN A 827 27.37 1.36 11.86
N GLN A 828 28.16 1.63 12.91
CA GLN A 828 27.77 1.26 14.27
C GLN A 828 26.65 2.18 14.74
N GLY A 829 25.58 1.59 15.28
CA GLY A 829 24.40 2.33 15.75
C GLY A 829 24.52 2.88 17.17
N GLU A 830 25.61 2.56 17.87
CA GLU A 830 25.86 2.98 19.25
C GLU A 830 27.31 3.51 19.38
N PRO A 831 27.55 4.53 20.24
CA PRO A 831 28.89 5.00 20.56
C PRO A 831 29.77 3.90 21.17
N PHE A 832 31.01 3.81 20.69
CA PHE A 832 31.99 2.85 21.21
C PHE A 832 33.40 3.43 21.34
N LEU A 833 33.64 4.64 20.84
CA LEU A 833 34.91 5.34 20.97
C LEU A 833 34.92 6.17 22.25
N LYS A 834 35.92 5.92 23.09
CA LYS A 834 36.16 6.56 24.38
C LYS A 834 37.48 7.33 24.36
N THR A 835 37.66 8.21 25.34
CA THR A 835 38.89 8.98 25.58
C THR A 835 40.13 8.07 25.60
N GLU A 836 40.03 6.91 26.26
CA GLU A 836 41.13 5.95 26.44
C GLU A 836 41.71 5.40 25.13
N HIS A 837 41.03 5.55 23.99
CA HIS A 837 41.51 5.08 22.70
C HIS A 837 42.48 6.05 22.01
N PHE A 838 42.52 7.31 22.41
CA PHE A 838 43.28 8.36 21.72
C PHE A 838 44.36 8.95 22.63
N LYS A 839 45.41 9.54 22.02
CA LYS A 839 46.43 10.31 22.74
C LYS A 839 46.00 11.78 22.85
N ALA A 840 46.50 12.49 23.86
CA ALA A 840 46.29 13.92 24.00
C ALA A 840 46.78 14.69 22.75
N GLY A 841 46.01 15.70 22.36
CA GLY A 841 46.23 16.49 21.15
C GLY A 841 45.80 15.81 19.85
N SER A 842 45.15 14.64 19.87
CA SER A 842 44.61 14.02 18.65
C SER A 842 43.33 14.71 18.15
N LEU A 843 43.07 14.63 16.84
CA LEU A 843 41.79 15.00 16.23
C LEU A 843 40.98 13.73 15.95
N VAL A 844 39.71 13.71 16.36
CA VAL A 844 38.73 12.69 15.95
C VAL A 844 37.68 13.36 15.06
N CYS A 845 37.69 13.02 13.77
CA CYS A 845 36.70 13.46 12.78
C CYS A 845 35.65 12.36 12.60
N ASP A 846 34.52 12.49 13.28
CA ASP A 846 33.43 11.50 13.21
C ASP A 846 32.38 11.93 12.18
N ILE A 847 32.17 11.07 11.17
CA ILE A 847 31.18 11.29 10.11
C ILE A 847 29.98 10.34 10.23
N SER A 848 29.91 9.57 11.31
CA SER A 848 28.86 8.60 11.58
C SER A 848 27.61 9.28 12.15
N VAL A 849 26.43 8.83 11.74
CA VAL A 849 25.14 9.29 12.27
C VAL A 849 24.30 8.05 12.63
N PRO A 850 24.02 7.78 13.92
CA PRO A 850 24.43 8.54 15.11
C PRO A 850 25.95 8.53 15.34
N SER A 851 26.46 9.48 16.12
CA SER A 851 27.90 9.58 16.44
C SER A 851 28.40 8.30 17.10
N ASN A 852 29.64 7.92 16.80
CA ASN A 852 30.31 6.79 17.41
C ASN A 852 31.25 7.20 18.56
N CYS A 853 31.35 8.50 18.83
CA CYS A 853 32.03 9.07 19.99
C CYS A 853 31.08 9.08 21.20
N THR A 854 31.56 8.59 22.34
CA THR A 854 30.84 8.70 23.62
C THR A 854 30.79 10.15 24.09
N ASP A 855 29.82 10.50 24.94
CA ASP A 855 29.71 11.86 25.52
C ASP A 855 30.98 12.25 26.29
N GLU A 856 31.64 11.27 26.93
CA GLU A 856 32.94 11.44 27.58
C GLU A 856 34.01 11.96 26.61
N LEU A 857 34.10 11.36 25.41
CA LEU A 857 35.05 11.75 24.38
C LEU A 857 34.69 13.10 23.75
N LEU A 858 33.40 13.35 23.52
CA LEU A 858 32.91 14.62 22.93
C LEU A 858 33.17 15.84 23.82
N ASN A 859 33.18 15.64 25.15
CA ASN A 859 33.41 16.69 26.13
C ASN A 859 34.88 16.81 26.60
N ASN A 860 35.79 16.02 26.01
CA ASN A 860 37.19 16.00 26.42
C ASN A 860 37.95 17.23 25.89
N GLN A 861 38.73 17.90 26.75
CA GLN A 861 39.48 19.11 26.39
C GLN A 861 40.81 18.81 25.69
N ASP A 862 41.40 17.63 25.92
CA ASP A 862 42.70 17.23 25.35
C ASP A 862 42.57 16.61 23.96
N ILE A 863 41.38 16.14 23.57
CA ILE A 863 41.12 15.51 22.28
C ILE A 863 40.10 16.35 21.52
N LYS A 864 40.51 16.87 20.35
CA LYS A 864 39.64 17.67 19.51
C LYS A 864 38.66 16.73 18.78
N THR A 865 37.37 16.82 19.04
CA THR A 865 36.35 16.08 18.27
C THR A 865 35.65 17.00 17.26
N LYS A 866 35.55 16.57 16.00
CA LYS A 866 34.80 17.27 14.94
C LYS A 866 33.73 16.35 14.35
N LYS A 867 32.53 16.89 14.16
CA LYS A 867 31.44 16.22 13.44
C LYS A 867 31.61 16.43 11.93
N GLY A 868 32.42 15.60 11.27
CA GLY A 868 32.70 15.73 9.84
C GLY A 868 31.50 15.43 8.92
N GLY A 869 30.45 14.82 9.46
CA GLY A 869 29.19 14.52 8.77
C GLY A 869 28.15 15.64 8.80
N ILE A 870 28.44 16.79 9.44
CA ILE A 870 27.53 17.94 9.54
C ILE A 870 28.11 19.13 8.76
N VAL A 871 27.26 19.83 8.03
CA VAL A 871 27.59 20.92 7.11
C VAL A 871 26.67 22.11 7.41
N GLN A 872 27.22 23.32 7.32
CA GLN A 872 26.45 24.56 7.41
C GLN A 872 25.73 24.83 6.09
N LEU A 873 24.44 25.11 6.17
CA LEU A 873 23.65 25.49 5.03
C LEU A 873 23.99 26.91 4.55
N PRO A 874 23.82 27.20 3.25
CA PRO A 874 23.93 28.56 2.73
C PRO A 874 22.99 29.51 3.48
N ASN A 875 23.40 30.76 3.66
CA ASN A 875 22.63 31.81 4.36
C ASN A 875 22.12 31.46 5.77
N ASN A 876 22.65 30.40 6.41
CA ASN A 876 22.11 29.83 7.65
C ASN A 876 20.62 29.44 7.53
N GLU A 877 20.19 28.98 6.36
CA GLU A 877 18.85 28.42 6.16
C GLU A 877 18.59 27.27 7.14
N ASP A 878 17.36 27.14 7.62
CA ASP A 878 16.99 26.15 8.62
C ASP A 878 16.29 24.92 8.03
N LEU A 879 16.58 23.76 8.63
CA LEU A 879 15.84 22.54 8.41
C LEU A 879 15.02 22.21 9.66
N HIS A 880 13.76 21.85 9.46
CA HIS A 880 12.86 21.47 10.56
C HIS A 880 12.26 20.06 10.44
N PRO A 881 12.99 19.02 9.97
CA PRO A 881 12.48 17.65 10.01
C PRO A 881 12.47 17.12 11.45
N LYS A 882 11.27 16.93 12.00
CA LYS A 882 11.07 16.42 13.37
C LYS A 882 11.75 15.06 13.57
N GLY A 883 12.42 14.89 14.70
CA GLY A 883 13.08 13.63 15.08
C GLY A 883 14.51 13.47 14.58
N LEU A 884 15.06 14.48 13.88
CA LEU A 884 16.47 14.53 13.50
C LEU A 884 17.28 15.48 14.39
N PRO A 885 18.47 15.07 14.88
CA PRO A 885 19.33 15.87 15.74
C PRO A 885 20.22 16.79 14.88
N ILE A 886 19.61 17.80 14.26
CA ILE A 886 20.30 18.86 13.51
C ILE A 886 19.98 20.21 14.16
N GLU A 887 21.00 21.05 14.34
CA GLU A 887 20.83 22.40 14.88
C GLU A 887 20.43 23.38 13.77
N SER A 888 20.03 24.59 14.16
CA SER A 888 19.68 25.68 13.23
C SER A 888 20.88 26.01 12.33
N GLY A 889 20.63 26.17 11.03
CA GLY A 889 21.65 26.40 10.00
C GLY A 889 22.45 25.16 9.60
N GLU A 890 22.14 23.97 10.12
CA GLU A 890 22.91 22.75 9.88
C GLU A 890 22.16 21.68 9.07
N ALA A 891 22.91 20.86 8.35
CA ALA A 891 22.42 19.67 7.67
C ALA A 891 23.44 18.53 7.70
N PHE A 892 22.98 17.28 7.58
CA PHE A 892 23.89 16.17 7.33
C PHE A 892 24.47 16.27 5.91
N ALA A 893 25.75 15.94 5.76
CA ALA A 893 26.45 16.02 4.47
C ALA A 893 25.74 15.21 3.35
N CYS A 894 25.10 14.09 3.70
CA CYS A 894 24.33 13.30 2.74
C CYS A 894 23.06 14.02 2.22
N MET A 895 22.45 14.89 3.02
CA MET A 895 21.34 15.76 2.60
C MET A 895 21.84 16.86 1.66
N CYS A 896 22.99 17.47 1.97
CA CYS A 896 23.59 18.51 1.15
C CYS A 896 23.86 18.05 -0.29
N GLU A 897 24.34 16.81 -0.50
CA GLU A 897 24.49 16.27 -1.86
C GLU A 897 23.16 16.26 -2.62
N THR A 898 22.07 15.88 -1.95
CA THR A 898 20.73 15.86 -2.57
C THR A 898 20.27 17.27 -2.95
N MET A 899 20.53 18.25 -2.08
CA MET A 899 20.24 19.66 -2.34
C MET A 899 21.06 20.21 -3.51
N LEU A 900 22.36 19.91 -3.57
CA LEU A 900 23.25 20.33 -4.65
C LEU A 900 22.79 19.80 -6.01
N LEU A 901 22.36 18.54 -6.07
CA LEU A 901 21.77 17.98 -7.30
C LEU A 901 20.44 18.65 -7.68
N GLY A 902 19.69 19.14 -6.69
CA GLY A 902 18.50 19.96 -6.90
C GLY A 902 18.83 21.30 -7.55
N PHE A 903 19.79 22.05 -6.99
CA PHE A 903 20.23 23.33 -7.56
C PHE A 903 20.77 23.17 -8.98
N GLU A 904 21.52 22.10 -9.26
CA GLU A 904 22.06 21.81 -10.59
C GLU A 904 21.07 21.11 -11.54
N GLN A 905 19.83 20.84 -11.10
CA GLN A 905 18.80 20.12 -11.86
C GLN A 905 19.32 18.80 -12.48
N SER A 906 20.16 18.08 -11.75
CA SER A 906 20.86 16.92 -12.29
C SER A 906 19.88 15.85 -12.77
N LYS A 907 20.12 15.36 -13.99
CA LYS A 907 19.38 14.24 -14.61
C LYS A 907 20.10 12.89 -14.46
N THR A 908 21.07 12.81 -13.56
CA THR A 908 21.89 11.63 -13.37
C THR A 908 21.98 11.23 -11.90
N SER A 909 22.01 9.93 -11.64
CA SER A 909 22.27 9.40 -10.31
C SER A 909 23.71 9.70 -9.89
N TYR A 910 23.89 10.04 -8.61
CA TYR A 910 25.18 10.46 -8.06
C TYR A 910 25.54 9.58 -6.85
N SER A 911 26.82 9.31 -6.60
CA SER A 911 27.23 8.37 -5.53
C SER A 911 26.49 7.00 -5.58
N TYR A 912 26.08 6.57 -6.78
CA TYR A 912 25.31 5.34 -7.00
C TYR A 912 26.27 4.15 -7.18
N GLY A 913 26.14 3.12 -6.35
CA GLY A 913 27.04 1.97 -6.35
C GLY A 913 28.42 2.28 -5.76
N SER A 914 29.49 2.08 -6.55
CA SER A 914 30.87 2.29 -6.10
C SER A 914 31.24 3.76 -6.23
N LEU A 915 31.74 4.36 -5.16
CA LEU A 915 32.08 5.78 -5.09
C LEU A 915 33.34 6.08 -5.92
N LYS A 916 33.28 7.10 -6.79
CA LYS A 916 34.43 7.54 -7.61
C LYS A 916 35.08 8.80 -7.03
N ILE A 917 36.40 8.92 -7.16
CA ILE A 917 37.17 10.08 -6.70
C ILE A 917 36.74 11.37 -7.42
N SER A 918 36.50 11.30 -8.74
CA SER A 918 36.04 12.46 -9.52
C SER A 918 34.73 13.02 -8.97
N GLN A 919 33.80 12.16 -8.56
CA GLN A 919 32.52 12.59 -7.97
C GLN A 919 32.71 13.36 -6.66
N VAL A 920 33.67 12.97 -5.82
CA VAL A 920 33.99 13.70 -4.58
C VAL A 920 34.49 15.12 -4.88
N GLN A 921 35.34 15.26 -5.91
CA GLN A 921 35.89 16.56 -6.30
C GLN A 921 34.83 17.46 -6.96
N ASP A 922 34.04 16.90 -7.87
CA ASP A 922 33.01 17.63 -8.61
C ASP A 922 31.92 18.15 -7.67
N ILE A 923 31.38 17.29 -6.79
CA ILE A 923 30.36 17.72 -5.82
C ILE A 923 30.90 18.70 -4.78
N GLY A 924 32.19 18.59 -4.44
CA GLY A 924 32.86 19.53 -3.54
C GLY A 924 32.90 20.95 -4.10
N LYS A 925 33.25 21.08 -5.40
CA LYS A 925 33.22 22.37 -6.12
C LYS A 925 31.81 22.95 -6.16
N LEU A 926 30.79 22.10 -6.39
CA LEU A 926 29.38 22.52 -6.33
C LEU A 926 28.98 23.00 -4.93
N GLY A 927 29.43 22.32 -3.88
CA GLY A 927 29.23 22.76 -2.49
C GLY A 927 29.75 24.18 -2.25
N GLU A 928 30.99 24.45 -2.67
CA GLU A 928 31.59 25.77 -2.56
C GLU A 928 30.85 26.81 -3.41
N LYS A 929 30.49 26.47 -4.66
CA LYS A 929 29.70 27.31 -5.57
C LYS A 929 28.38 27.77 -4.93
N HIS A 930 27.63 26.85 -4.33
CA HIS A 930 26.31 27.16 -3.75
C HIS A 930 26.37 27.67 -2.31
N GLY A 931 27.56 27.74 -1.70
CA GLY A 931 27.77 28.35 -0.39
C GLY A 931 27.56 27.44 0.82
N PHE A 932 27.64 26.13 0.63
CA PHE A 932 27.70 25.19 1.75
C PHE A 932 29.05 25.35 2.45
N LYS A 933 29.03 25.66 3.74
CA LYS A 933 30.24 25.88 4.56
C LYS A 933 30.41 24.73 5.55
N HIS A 934 31.61 24.52 6.06
CA HIS A 934 31.84 23.53 7.11
C HIS A 934 31.82 24.23 8.47
N LEU A 935 31.09 23.68 9.45
CA LEU A 935 30.87 24.32 10.76
C LEU A 935 32.13 24.46 11.62
N LYS A 936 32.00 25.39 12.58
CA LYS A 936 32.92 25.80 13.65
C LYS A 936 33.45 24.62 14.49
N THR A 937 34.66 24.79 15.02
CA THR A 937 35.14 24.07 16.21
C THR A 937 34.09 24.17 17.32
N LEU A 938 33.69 23.04 17.92
CA LEU A 938 32.94 23.06 19.18
C LEU A 938 33.74 23.93 20.18
N PRO A 939 33.11 24.89 20.89
CA PRO A 939 33.85 25.68 21.87
C PRO A 939 34.44 24.72 22.90
N SER A 940 35.77 24.76 23.07
CA SER A 940 36.37 24.37 24.35
C SER A 940 35.68 25.23 25.39
N THR A 941 34.98 24.63 26.33
CA THR A 941 34.36 25.35 27.45
C THR A 941 35.43 26.15 28.18
N THR A 942 35.57 27.43 27.84
CA THR A 942 36.21 28.43 28.70
C THR A 942 35.25 28.71 29.83
N LEU A 943 35.40 27.95 30.91
CA LEU A 943 35.03 28.41 32.25
C LEU A 943 36.13 29.38 32.69
N ASN A 944 35.91 30.69 32.47
CA ASN A 944 36.46 31.69 33.38
C ASN A 944 35.51 31.71 34.60
N LEU A 945 36.07 31.34 35.76
CA LEU A 945 35.60 31.49 37.15
C LEU A 945 34.10 31.68 37.40
#